data_AF-K1RDQ4-F1
#
_entry.id   AF-K1RDQ4-F1
#
_cell.length_a   1.000
_cell.length_b   1.000
_cell.length_c   1.000
_cell.angle_alpha   90.00
_cell.angle_beta   90.00
_cell.angle_gamma   90.00
#
_symmetry.space_group_name_H-M   'P 1'
#
loop_
_entity.id
_entity.type
_entity.pdbx_description
1 polymer ?
#
loop_
_entity_poly.entity_id
_entity_poly.type
_entity_poly.pdbx_seq_one_letter_code
_entity_poly.pdbx_strand_id
1 'polypeptide(L)'
;MWLSNIAEDWWSLIGYSNRLDLCRDIQFESRKRAAGGRCSSRKTMINGQLHTFDHSCQYFTVSDRRFANIVSFLHNKNAVKIWTGKIGHLKSGKFHEDSNITQAFIGTDGMQTVADCLASNANVQRPVWISEVFWEEGSRKWKVDRFGFYDYLIIAHNGKCADKLMSSAGAPEVHSLLRVRFNDVLNPRDQRMHLCSLWVLLIAFETPLKLCFEGAHIDHDDISWISNNTAKYRNAREPVAGKKDSTECWTIISTKAFGKNFKVPQENIPPSTEKVVTERLLTAFKAATGRKEVPRVCYTRVQLWGAAVPINVLGSGADCVFDCRHHLGVCGDWLSSPCIQGAAISGLSLAEKIQQHSADVADVLSGYETNSTHHGHNMFSSGSLGFQQSSFVELRTISKNRMSGNTVVEDPGIPLVSRGNGKYSKYMEDDNQSSSTTTTTNVMTSKFDNISYRLSRRKQLLRYRTIVVNFEFSFALLGIVLMLIETELFFQGVISKSSVASIVLKSCITLSTVFLLVAVVGYHVTGIQLCMTDNSLEDWRLAVTFPWTYLKILLELCVCIIHPIPGNITISAVDPDGKPKEVSIDAILSILMLLRVYLISKFMVVHSKLLTSTATQSLGALNKVKINSTFVFKALMSSMPGTILIVIMLAILVVNSWAMRTCEAYYHPDPKNSDFFNDMWMIAITFLTVGYGDIYPNSYCGRFVSVATGLMGVGTTALLVAVLAQKLEQSRAEKYVHNFVTRAQLDKERKIAAADTIKYVLQLWRMKKNNENNSRKRIRLHGKLLQAIAAMKEAKNEKASIGETAIGFIEIAKSVNDIVDVSESLQESQSELKMKMTEIDSTIKDLQTKMDAIYTAVVRR
;
A
#
# COMPACT_ATOMS: atom_id res chain seq x y z
N MET A 1 26.17 -11.29 -13.45
CA MET A 1 25.30 -10.46 -12.59
C MET A 1 24.35 -9.67 -13.47
N TRP A 2 23.06 -10.01 -13.49
CA TRP A 2 22.12 -9.52 -14.51
C TRP A 2 20.91 -8.87 -13.85
N LEU A 3 20.64 -7.60 -14.15
CA LEU A 3 19.52 -6.79 -13.65
C LEU A 3 18.52 -6.58 -14.79
N SER A 4 17.33 -7.20 -14.79
CA SER A 4 16.44 -7.13 -15.98
C SER A 4 14.92 -7.24 -15.79
N ASN A 5 14.18 -6.21 -15.33
CA ASN A 5 12.72 -6.06 -15.60
C ASN A 5 12.75 -5.41 -16.95
N ILE A 6 12.70 -6.30 -17.91
CA ILE A 6 12.74 -5.99 -19.33
C ILE A 6 11.39 -6.35 -19.94
N ALA A 7 10.44 -6.80 -19.13
CA ALA A 7 9.13 -7.16 -19.63
C ALA A 7 8.28 -5.92 -19.97
N GLU A 8 8.43 -4.79 -19.24
CA GLU A 8 7.62 -3.58 -19.50
C GLU A 8 7.77 -3.01 -20.91
N ASP A 9 8.89 -3.20 -21.62
CA ASP A 9 9.12 -2.55 -22.93
C ASP A 9 9.40 -3.51 -24.09
N TRP A 10 9.39 -4.82 -23.84
CA TRP A 10 9.70 -5.80 -24.89
C TRP A 10 8.46 -6.30 -25.61
N TRP A 11 7.29 -5.74 -25.29
CA TRP A 11 6.05 -6.01 -26.00
C TRP A 11 5.95 -5.36 -27.37
N SER A 12 6.77 -4.36 -27.68
CA SER A 12 6.82 -3.81 -29.05
C SER A 12 7.57 -4.71 -30.04
N LEU A 13 8.09 -5.86 -29.59
CA LEU A 13 8.39 -6.99 -30.47
C LEU A 13 7.15 -7.61 -31.11
N ILE A 14 5.95 -7.29 -30.64
CA ILE A 14 4.73 -7.59 -31.39
C ILE A 14 4.67 -6.79 -32.69
N GLY A 15 5.25 -5.59 -32.74
CA GLY A 15 5.48 -4.89 -34.01
C GLY A 15 6.50 -5.59 -34.92
N TYR A 16 7.29 -6.53 -34.38
CA TYR A 16 8.24 -7.33 -35.16
C TYR A 16 7.60 -8.58 -35.79
N SER A 17 6.45 -9.00 -35.27
CA SER A 17 5.54 -9.86 -36.02
C SER A 17 4.85 -8.97 -37.06
N ASN A 18 5.37 -8.94 -38.28
CA ASN A 18 4.73 -8.41 -39.50
C ASN A 18 3.36 -9.07 -39.82
N ARG A 19 2.64 -9.59 -38.83
CA ARG A 19 1.37 -10.33 -38.97
C ARG A 19 0.23 -9.82 -38.08
N LEU A 20 0.41 -8.72 -37.33
CA LEU A 20 -0.66 -8.15 -36.51
C LEU A 20 -0.94 -6.70 -36.92
N ASP A 21 -1.78 -6.53 -37.94
CA ASP A 21 -2.60 -5.31 -38.17
C ASP A 21 -3.72 -5.14 -37.10
N LEU A 22 -3.59 -5.80 -35.94
CA LEU A 22 -4.66 -6.03 -34.97
C LEU A 22 -4.56 -5.22 -33.67
N CYS A 23 -3.55 -4.35 -33.48
CA CYS A 23 -3.37 -3.62 -32.23
C CYS A 23 -3.29 -2.10 -32.44
N ARG A 24 -4.42 -1.39 -32.34
CA ARG A 24 -4.47 0.08 -32.51
C ARG A 24 -4.13 0.90 -31.26
N ASP A 25 -4.16 0.35 -30.04
CA ASP A 25 -3.77 1.09 -28.83
C ASP A 25 -3.11 0.18 -27.77
N ILE A 26 -1.81 0.37 -27.51
CA ILE A 26 -1.06 -0.39 -26.48
C ILE A 26 -0.57 0.59 -25.40
N GLN A 27 -1.25 0.63 -24.26
CA GLN A 27 -0.87 1.55 -23.19
C GLN A 27 0.21 0.95 -22.29
N PHE A 28 1.35 1.62 -22.17
CA PHE A 28 2.44 1.20 -21.26
C PHE A 28 2.44 2.02 -19.97
N GLU A 29 2.64 1.35 -18.86
CA GLU A 29 2.98 1.97 -17.59
C GLU A 29 4.47 2.33 -17.57
N SER A 30 4.82 3.60 -17.33
CA SER A 30 6.18 3.97 -16.91
C SER A 30 6.11 5.17 -15.99
N ARG A 31 6.62 5.01 -14.75
CA ARG A 31 6.71 6.10 -13.75
C ARG A 31 7.59 7.28 -14.17
N LYS A 32 8.35 7.19 -15.27
CA LYS A 32 9.29 8.22 -15.72
C LYS A 32 9.15 8.48 -17.22
N ARG A 33 9.75 9.58 -17.67
CA ARG A 33 9.66 10.16 -19.03
C ARG A 33 10.09 9.23 -20.20
N ALA A 34 10.49 7.97 -19.97
CA ALA A 34 11.04 7.10 -21.01
C ALA A 34 10.84 5.60 -20.74
N ALA A 35 11.01 4.79 -21.80
CA ALA A 35 10.98 3.33 -21.78
C ALA A 35 12.17 2.76 -20.99
N GLY A 36 12.03 1.55 -20.49
CA GLY A 36 13.14 0.62 -20.32
C GLY A 36 13.18 -0.12 -19.00
N GLY A 37 12.39 0.25 -17.99
CA GLY A 37 12.47 -0.40 -16.67
C GLY A 37 13.91 -0.52 -16.14
N ARG A 38 14.36 -1.76 -15.90
CA ARG A 38 15.75 -2.10 -15.46
C ARG A 38 16.78 -2.04 -16.62
N CYS A 39 16.39 -1.64 -17.84
CA CYS A 39 17.25 -1.31 -18.99
C CYS A 39 17.43 0.21 -19.20
N SER A 40 16.93 1.04 -18.29
CA SER A 40 17.09 2.49 -18.41
C SER A 40 18.51 2.98 -18.12
N SER A 41 18.87 4.09 -18.76
CA SER A 41 20.12 4.82 -18.57
C SER A 41 19.82 6.22 -18.05
N ARG A 42 20.82 6.86 -17.46
CA ARG A 42 20.70 8.21 -16.92
C ARG A 42 21.73 9.10 -17.58
N LYS A 43 21.27 10.18 -18.22
CA LYS A 43 22.15 11.21 -18.78
C LYS A 43 22.24 12.39 -17.80
N THR A 44 23.45 12.81 -17.43
CA THR A 44 23.69 13.86 -16.42
C THR A 44 24.75 14.84 -16.92
N MET A 45 24.52 16.14 -16.76
CA MET A 45 25.52 17.15 -17.07
C MET A 45 26.56 17.22 -15.94
N ILE A 46 27.83 16.93 -16.25
CA ILE A 46 28.97 17.05 -15.33
C ILE A 46 30.01 17.91 -16.03
N ASN A 47 30.51 18.96 -15.38
CA ASN A 47 31.51 19.88 -15.96
C ASN A 47 31.12 20.50 -17.32
N GLY A 48 29.81 20.63 -17.59
CA GLY A 48 29.31 21.17 -18.86
C GLY A 48 29.25 20.15 -20.01
N GLN A 49 29.51 18.86 -19.75
CA GLN A 49 29.36 17.77 -20.72
C GLN A 49 28.33 16.74 -20.24
N LEU A 50 27.61 16.13 -21.18
CA LEU A 50 26.53 15.18 -20.87
C LEU A 50 27.10 13.76 -20.70
N HIS A 51 27.11 13.18 -19.51
CA HIS A 51 27.59 11.81 -19.31
C HIS A 51 26.43 10.82 -19.21
N THR A 52 26.60 9.65 -19.83
CA THR A 52 25.62 8.56 -19.80
C THR A 52 26.04 7.51 -18.77
N PHE A 53 25.13 7.15 -17.88
CA PHE A 53 25.29 6.09 -16.88
C PHE A 53 24.25 5.00 -17.10
N ASP A 54 24.70 3.77 -17.35
CA ASP A 54 23.83 2.62 -17.18
C ASP A 54 23.70 2.35 -15.69
N HIS A 55 22.50 2.52 -15.14
CA HIS A 55 22.26 2.44 -13.69
C HIS A 55 21.51 1.17 -13.28
N SER A 56 21.40 0.22 -14.21
CA SER A 56 20.80 -1.08 -13.98
C SER A 56 21.47 -2.12 -14.87
N CYS A 57 20.86 -2.54 -16.00
CA CYS A 57 21.50 -3.50 -16.89
C CYS A 57 22.75 -2.92 -17.56
N GLN A 58 23.87 -3.63 -17.44
CA GLN A 58 25.19 -3.14 -17.89
C GLN A 58 25.55 -3.63 -19.28
N TYR A 59 25.18 -4.86 -19.61
CA TYR A 59 25.37 -5.50 -20.91
C TYR A 59 24.41 -6.68 -21.00
N PHE A 60 24.38 -7.36 -22.14
CA PHE A 60 23.69 -8.64 -22.33
C PHE A 60 24.43 -9.52 -23.31
N THR A 61 24.20 -10.83 -23.22
CA THR A 61 24.72 -11.84 -24.13
C THR A 61 23.56 -12.49 -24.88
N VAL A 62 23.89 -13.17 -25.99
CA VAL A 62 22.91 -13.81 -26.86
C VAL A 62 23.26 -15.29 -26.96
N SER A 63 22.30 -16.16 -26.63
CA SER A 63 22.40 -17.60 -26.80
C SER A 63 21.17 -18.23 -27.48
N ASP A 64 19.99 -17.62 -27.37
CA ASP A 64 18.76 -18.08 -28.04
C ASP A 64 18.68 -17.51 -29.46
N ARG A 65 18.38 -18.36 -30.45
CA ARG A 65 18.26 -17.98 -31.87
C ARG A 65 17.15 -16.95 -32.13
N ARG A 66 16.01 -17.04 -31.42
CA ARG A 66 14.91 -16.07 -31.51
C ARG A 66 15.38 -14.71 -31.02
N PHE A 67 16.13 -14.67 -29.91
CA PHE A 67 16.71 -13.44 -29.38
C PHE A 67 17.79 -12.86 -30.30
N ALA A 68 18.59 -13.71 -30.95
CA ALA A 68 19.58 -13.26 -31.93
C ALA A 68 18.93 -12.45 -33.07
N ASN A 69 17.76 -12.87 -33.57
CA ASN A 69 17.01 -12.12 -34.59
C ASN A 69 16.61 -10.72 -34.11
N ILE A 70 16.22 -10.60 -32.84
CA ILE A 70 15.87 -9.32 -32.23
C ILE A 70 17.10 -8.43 -32.11
N VAL A 71 18.23 -9.00 -31.70
CA VAL A 71 19.49 -8.26 -31.61
C VAL A 71 19.98 -7.82 -32.99
N SER A 72 19.82 -8.64 -34.03
CA SER A 72 20.08 -8.25 -35.41
C SER A 72 19.21 -7.08 -35.87
N PHE A 73 17.92 -7.06 -35.52
CA PHE A 73 17.06 -5.90 -35.78
C PHE A 73 17.55 -4.64 -35.08
N LEU A 74 17.81 -4.73 -33.78
CA LEU A 74 18.30 -3.62 -32.97
C LEU A 74 19.64 -3.10 -33.53
N HIS A 75 20.49 -4.00 -34.03
CA HIS A 75 21.77 -3.64 -34.62
C HIS A 75 21.58 -2.88 -35.93
N ASN A 76 20.69 -3.37 -36.81
CA ASN A 76 20.33 -2.70 -38.07
C ASN A 76 19.70 -1.32 -37.84
N LYS A 77 18.99 -1.12 -36.73
CA LYS A 77 18.42 0.16 -36.31
C LYS A 77 19.40 1.04 -35.53
N ASN A 78 20.67 0.63 -35.40
CA ASN A 78 21.70 1.33 -34.64
C ASN A 78 21.33 1.59 -33.15
N ALA A 79 20.54 0.69 -32.57
CA ALA A 79 20.11 0.76 -31.17
C ALA A 79 21.04 -0.02 -30.24
N VAL A 80 21.75 -1.04 -30.76
CA VAL A 80 22.71 -1.88 -30.02
C VAL A 80 24.05 -1.99 -30.77
N LYS A 81 25.14 -2.08 -30.03
CA LYS A 81 26.49 -2.36 -30.53
C LYS A 81 27.20 -3.40 -29.67
N ILE A 82 28.27 -3.96 -30.22
CA ILE A 82 29.15 -4.89 -29.50
C ILE A 82 30.00 -4.07 -28.51
N TRP A 83 30.10 -4.55 -27.28
CA TRP A 83 31.03 -4.00 -26.30
C TRP A 83 32.42 -4.60 -26.52
N THR A 84 33.34 -3.78 -27.02
CA THR A 84 34.73 -4.19 -27.35
C THR A 84 35.70 -4.09 -26.17
N GLY A 85 35.22 -3.65 -25.01
CA GLY A 85 36.03 -3.51 -23.80
C GLY A 85 36.31 -4.86 -23.12
N LYS A 86 37.41 -4.94 -22.36
CA LYS A 86 37.74 -6.15 -21.59
C LYS A 86 36.78 -6.30 -20.42
N ILE A 87 36.13 -7.47 -20.34
CA ILE A 87 35.19 -7.87 -19.30
C ILE A 87 35.71 -9.12 -18.62
N GLY A 88 35.66 -9.18 -17.29
CA GLY A 88 36.22 -10.32 -16.57
C GLY A 88 35.86 -10.40 -15.11
N HIS A 89 36.69 -11.08 -14.34
CA HIS A 89 36.62 -11.22 -12.89
C HIS A 89 37.78 -10.48 -12.25
N LEU A 90 37.51 -9.73 -11.19
CA LEU A 90 38.53 -9.03 -10.41
C LEU A 90 38.57 -9.63 -9.00
N LYS A 91 39.72 -10.22 -8.65
CA LYS A 91 39.94 -10.84 -7.34
C LYS A 91 41.21 -10.24 -6.72
N SER A 92 41.05 -9.62 -5.55
CA SER A 92 42.14 -9.00 -4.79
C SER A 92 43.02 -8.05 -5.64
N GLY A 93 42.39 -7.21 -6.48
CA GLY A 93 43.08 -6.26 -7.35
C GLY A 93 43.68 -6.85 -8.64
N LYS A 94 43.58 -8.16 -8.88
CA LYS A 94 44.05 -8.82 -10.11
C LYS A 94 42.87 -9.14 -11.03
N PHE A 95 42.95 -8.66 -12.27
CA PHE A 95 41.93 -8.86 -13.29
C PHE A 95 42.22 -10.10 -14.15
N HIS A 96 41.20 -10.91 -14.39
CA HIS A 96 41.22 -12.05 -15.29
C HIS A 96 40.07 -11.93 -16.28
N GLU A 97 40.36 -11.91 -17.57
CA GLU A 97 39.35 -11.84 -18.64
C GLU A 97 38.49 -13.10 -18.67
N ASP A 98 37.18 -12.97 -18.83
CA ASP A 98 36.25 -14.11 -18.80
C ASP A 98 36.13 -14.72 -20.19
N SER A 99 36.76 -15.88 -20.40
CA SER A 99 36.76 -16.60 -21.68
C SER A 99 35.39 -17.14 -22.09
N ASN A 100 34.40 -17.19 -21.17
CA ASN A 100 33.06 -17.67 -21.48
C ASN A 100 32.18 -16.60 -22.16
N ILE A 101 32.60 -15.33 -22.11
CA ILE A 101 31.86 -14.24 -22.75
C ILE A 101 32.34 -14.15 -24.20
N THR A 102 31.64 -14.83 -25.11
CA THR A 102 31.94 -14.77 -26.54
C THR A 102 31.66 -13.39 -27.12
N GLN A 103 30.50 -12.79 -26.79
CA GLN A 103 30.10 -11.49 -27.31
C GLN A 103 29.12 -10.79 -26.35
N ALA A 104 29.50 -9.60 -25.87
CA ALA A 104 28.66 -8.74 -25.04
C ALA A 104 28.07 -7.60 -25.87
N PHE A 105 26.79 -7.32 -25.67
CA PHE A 105 26.05 -6.25 -26.34
C PHE A 105 25.65 -5.15 -25.35
N ILE A 106 25.65 -3.92 -25.83
CA ILE A 106 25.27 -2.71 -25.10
C ILE A 106 24.46 -1.79 -26.01
N GLY A 107 23.63 -0.91 -25.43
CA GLY A 107 23.00 0.16 -26.20
C GLY A 107 24.03 1.11 -26.82
N THR A 108 23.66 1.85 -27.86
CA THR A 108 24.60 2.73 -28.58
C THR A 108 24.92 4.01 -27.81
N ASP A 109 23.92 4.62 -27.16
CA ASP A 109 24.01 5.82 -26.30
C ASP A 109 23.26 5.62 -24.97
N GLY A 110 23.67 4.59 -24.23
CA GLY A 110 22.99 4.08 -23.04
C GLY A 110 22.18 2.83 -23.35
N MET A 111 22.09 1.88 -22.40
CA MET A 111 21.20 0.72 -22.47
C MET A 111 19.74 1.06 -22.82
N GLN A 112 19.28 2.27 -22.48
CA GLN A 112 17.92 2.75 -22.79
C GLN A 112 17.58 2.76 -24.28
N THR A 113 18.56 2.93 -25.18
CA THR A 113 18.32 2.96 -26.63
C THR A 113 17.68 1.67 -27.14
N VAL A 114 17.94 0.54 -26.47
CA VAL A 114 17.32 -0.75 -26.80
C VAL A 114 15.80 -0.68 -26.57
N ALA A 115 15.39 -0.19 -25.41
CA ALA A 115 13.97 -0.09 -25.07
C ALA A 115 13.25 1.00 -25.88
N ASP A 116 13.91 2.13 -26.16
CA ASP A 116 13.32 3.20 -26.97
C ASP A 116 13.13 2.76 -28.44
N CYS A 117 14.09 2.05 -29.02
CA CYS A 117 13.98 1.50 -30.38
C CYS A 117 12.89 0.43 -30.50
N LEU A 118 12.69 -0.34 -29.44
CA LEU A 118 11.58 -1.27 -29.35
C LEU A 118 10.29 -0.44 -29.28
N ALA A 119 10.15 0.46 -28.31
CA ALA A 119 8.91 1.20 -28.05
C ALA A 119 8.44 2.06 -29.23
N SER A 120 9.34 2.52 -30.10
CA SER A 120 8.97 3.30 -31.30
C SER A 120 8.13 2.52 -32.32
N ASN A 121 8.06 1.19 -32.23
CA ASN A 121 7.19 0.35 -33.06
C ASN A 121 5.78 0.14 -32.46
N ALA A 122 5.43 0.85 -31.39
CA ALA A 122 4.12 0.76 -30.74
C ALA A 122 3.57 2.16 -30.39
N ASN A 123 2.23 2.29 -30.31
CA ASN A 123 1.60 3.52 -29.83
C ASN A 123 1.69 3.58 -28.30
N VAL A 124 2.71 4.26 -27.76
CA VAL A 124 2.99 4.27 -26.33
C VAL A 124 2.56 5.57 -25.64
N GLN A 125 1.61 5.49 -24.68
CA GLN A 125 1.20 6.65 -23.89
C GLN A 125 2.03 6.82 -22.62
N ARG A 126 2.64 8.01 -22.43
CA ARG A 126 3.47 8.36 -21.27
C ARG A 126 3.33 9.86 -20.95
N PRO A 127 3.49 10.28 -19.68
CA PRO A 127 3.64 9.47 -18.47
C PRO A 127 2.27 9.01 -17.93
N VAL A 128 2.07 7.70 -17.81
CA VAL A 128 0.82 7.10 -17.29
C VAL A 128 1.13 6.15 -16.13
N TRP A 129 0.37 6.30 -15.04
CA TRP A 129 0.37 5.40 -13.89
C TRP A 129 -0.98 4.72 -13.81
N ILE A 130 -1.01 3.39 -13.88
CA ILE A 130 -2.23 2.59 -13.79
C ILE A 130 -2.37 2.14 -12.33
N SER A 131 -3.38 2.66 -11.64
CA SER A 131 -3.65 2.28 -10.24
C SER A 131 -4.53 1.04 -10.12
N GLU A 132 -5.45 0.84 -11.06
CA GLU A 132 -6.50 -0.17 -10.96
C GLU A 132 -6.86 -0.75 -12.34
N VAL A 133 -7.12 -2.05 -12.36
CA VAL A 133 -7.65 -2.80 -13.50
C VAL A 133 -8.74 -3.73 -13.00
N PHE A 134 -9.80 -3.92 -13.78
CA PHE A 134 -10.93 -4.78 -13.40
C PHE A 134 -11.52 -5.48 -14.63
N TRP A 135 -11.78 -6.77 -14.52
CA TRP A 135 -12.45 -7.55 -15.56
C TRP A 135 -13.98 -7.35 -15.53
N GLU A 136 -14.56 -6.84 -16.62
CA GLU A 136 -16.00 -6.68 -16.74
C GLU A 136 -16.61 -7.88 -17.47
N GLU A 137 -17.30 -8.75 -16.72
CA GLU A 137 -17.82 -10.02 -17.22
C GLU A 137 -18.87 -9.84 -18.33
N GLY A 138 -19.68 -8.78 -18.27
CA GLY A 138 -20.72 -8.50 -19.27
C GLY A 138 -20.18 -8.12 -20.65
N SER A 139 -19.10 -7.31 -20.70
CA SER A 139 -18.49 -6.88 -21.97
C SER A 139 -17.31 -7.75 -22.40
N ARG A 140 -16.84 -8.67 -21.53
CA ARG A 140 -15.60 -9.46 -21.70
C ARG A 140 -14.39 -8.58 -22.02
N LYS A 141 -14.31 -7.41 -21.39
CA LYS A 141 -13.21 -6.45 -21.56
C LYS A 141 -12.63 -6.04 -20.20
N TRP A 142 -11.38 -5.64 -20.23
CA TRP A 142 -10.67 -5.05 -19.10
C TRP A 142 -10.93 -3.57 -19.02
N LYS A 143 -11.50 -3.11 -17.92
CA LYS A 143 -11.54 -1.69 -17.58
C LYS A 143 -10.24 -1.29 -16.90
N VAL A 144 -9.53 -0.33 -17.50
CA VAL A 144 -8.22 0.16 -17.01
C VAL A 144 -8.37 1.61 -16.55
N ASP A 145 -8.38 1.83 -15.23
CA ASP A 145 -8.52 3.14 -14.57
C ASP A 145 -9.46 4.12 -15.33
N ARG A 146 -8.93 5.28 -15.74
CA ARG A 146 -9.61 6.30 -16.55
C ARG A 146 -9.40 6.15 -18.05
N PHE A 147 -8.73 5.08 -18.49
CA PHE A 147 -8.27 4.90 -19.87
C PHE A 147 -9.21 4.04 -20.73
N GLY A 148 -10.26 3.48 -20.14
CA GLY A 148 -11.35 2.82 -20.88
C GLY A 148 -11.25 1.30 -20.87
N PHE A 149 -11.75 0.67 -21.93
CA PHE A 149 -11.92 -0.78 -22.05
C PHE A 149 -10.97 -1.38 -23.08
N TYR A 150 -10.33 -2.50 -22.71
CA TYR A 150 -9.33 -3.20 -23.52
C TYR A 150 -9.69 -4.69 -23.64
N ASP A 151 -9.43 -5.29 -24.79
CA ASP A 151 -9.76 -6.70 -25.03
C ASP A 151 -8.80 -7.67 -24.33
N TYR A 152 -7.53 -7.27 -24.17
CA TYR A 152 -6.49 -8.06 -23.52
C TYR A 152 -5.78 -7.21 -22.45
N LEU A 153 -5.42 -7.83 -21.33
CA LEU A 153 -4.57 -7.23 -20.29
C LEU A 153 -3.27 -8.02 -20.18
N ILE A 154 -2.14 -7.30 -20.10
CA ILE A 154 -0.82 -7.91 -20.06
C ILE A 154 -0.02 -7.34 -18.89
N ILE A 155 0.42 -8.22 -18.00
CA ILE A 155 1.23 -7.87 -16.84
C ILE A 155 2.69 -8.20 -17.14
N ALA A 156 3.46 -7.15 -17.38
CA ALA A 156 4.88 -7.22 -17.63
C ALA A 156 5.71 -6.54 -16.52
N HIS A 157 5.10 -6.37 -15.34
CA HIS A 157 5.72 -5.82 -14.14
C HIS A 157 5.83 -6.95 -13.08
N ASN A 158 6.87 -6.93 -12.24
CA ASN A 158 6.98 -7.82 -11.08
C ASN A 158 6.90 -7.10 -9.73
N GLY A 159 6.95 -7.87 -8.64
CA GLY A 159 7.09 -7.33 -7.31
C GLY A 159 5.77 -6.84 -6.71
N LYS A 160 5.84 -5.92 -5.74
CA LYS A 160 4.65 -5.45 -5.00
C LYS A 160 3.67 -4.66 -5.88
N CYS A 161 4.14 -4.04 -6.96
CA CYS A 161 3.26 -3.28 -7.87
C CYS A 161 2.30 -4.22 -8.60
N ALA A 162 2.80 -5.29 -9.20
CA ALA A 162 1.97 -6.28 -9.88
C ALA A 162 1.03 -7.03 -8.92
N ASP A 163 1.52 -7.41 -7.73
CA ASP A 163 0.68 -8.01 -6.67
C ASP A 163 -0.46 -7.06 -6.25
N LYS A 164 -0.16 -5.77 -6.09
CA LYS A 164 -1.18 -4.75 -5.75
C LYS A 164 -2.17 -4.53 -6.89
N LEU A 165 -1.68 -4.36 -8.12
CA LEU A 165 -2.52 -4.11 -9.30
C LEU A 165 -3.52 -5.25 -9.51
N MET A 166 -3.08 -6.49 -9.34
CA MET A 166 -3.92 -7.67 -9.56
C MET A 166 -4.80 -8.05 -8.37
N SER A 167 -4.65 -7.41 -7.21
CA SER A 167 -5.42 -7.72 -6.00
C SER A 167 -6.93 -7.50 -6.14
N SER A 168 -7.35 -6.64 -7.07
CA SER A 168 -8.75 -6.31 -7.35
C SER A 168 -9.18 -6.63 -8.78
N ALA A 169 -8.31 -7.26 -9.58
CA ALA A 169 -8.50 -7.46 -11.00
C ALA A 169 -9.56 -8.50 -11.38
N GLY A 170 -9.95 -9.39 -10.46
CA GLY A 170 -10.91 -10.47 -10.73
C GLY A 170 -10.28 -11.77 -11.28
N ALA A 171 -8.94 -11.86 -11.35
CA ALA A 171 -8.20 -13.05 -11.81
C ALA A 171 -7.32 -13.66 -10.69
N PRO A 172 -7.91 -14.43 -9.74
CA PRO A 172 -7.22 -14.87 -8.52
C PRO A 172 -6.07 -15.85 -8.76
N GLU A 173 -6.15 -16.69 -9.79
CA GLU A 173 -5.10 -17.67 -10.13
C GLU A 173 -3.84 -16.96 -10.63
N VAL A 174 -3.98 -16.03 -11.58
CA VAL A 174 -2.89 -15.20 -12.09
C VAL A 174 -2.35 -14.27 -10.99
N HIS A 175 -3.22 -13.72 -10.13
CA HIS A 175 -2.79 -12.93 -8.97
C HIS A 175 -1.88 -13.74 -8.03
N SER A 176 -2.21 -15.00 -7.76
CA SER A 176 -1.40 -15.87 -6.89
C SER A 176 0.03 -16.04 -7.40
N LEU A 177 0.22 -16.12 -8.72
CA LEU A 177 1.53 -16.23 -9.38
C LEU A 177 2.39 -14.96 -9.24
N LEU A 178 1.75 -13.79 -9.14
CA LEU A 178 2.43 -12.50 -9.04
C LEU A 178 2.85 -12.14 -7.60
N ARG A 179 2.47 -12.95 -6.61
CA ARG A 179 2.88 -12.76 -5.22
C ARG A 179 4.38 -12.95 -5.07
N VAL A 180 5.01 -11.95 -4.46
CA VAL A 180 6.47 -11.86 -4.37
C VAL A 180 7.00 -12.01 -2.94
N ARG A 181 8.18 -12.60 -2.81
CA ARG A 181 9.04 -12.53 -1.62
C ARG A 181 10.31 -11.75 -1.93
N PHE A 182 10.78 -10.98 -0.95
CA PHE A 182 12.06 -10.28 -1.07
C PHE A 182 13.06 -10.91 -0.12
N ASN A 183 14.12 -11.47 -0.68
CA ASN A 183 15.21 -12.06 0.09
C ASN A 183 16.52 -11.97 -0.73
N ASP A 184 17.64 -12.32 -0.12
CA ASP A 184 18.96 -12.43 -0.77
C ASP A 184 19.29 -13.89 -1.15
N VAL A 185 18.76 -14.85 -0.39
CA VAL A 185 18.91 -16.30 -0.60
C VAL A 185 17.55 -16.95 -0.91
N LEU A 186 17.56 -17.91 -1.84
CA LEU A 186 16.37 -18.69 -2.20
C LEU A 186 15.98 -19.63 -1.05
N ASN A 187 14.69 -19.64 -0.69
CA ASN A 187 14.14 -20.70 0.16
C ASN A 187 13.58 -21.82 -0.74
N PRO A 188 14.19 -23.02 -0.77
CA PRO A 188 13.76 -24.11 -1.67
C PRO A 188 12.32 -24.59 -1.43
N ARG A 189 11.73 -24.30 -0.26
CA ARG A 189 10.36 -24.69 0.09
C ARG A 189 9.29 -23.67 -0.33
N ASP A 190 9.69 -22.47 -0.79
CA ASP A 190 8.74 -21.42 -1.17
C ASP A 190 8.66 -21.31 -2.70
N GLN A 191 7.50 -21.68 -3.26
CA GLN A 191 7.22 -21.74 -4.70
C GLN A 191 6.87 -20.37 -5.31
N ARG A 192 6.90 -19.28 -4.53
CA ARG A 192 6.65 -17.92 -5.03
C ARG A 192 7.85 -17.35 -5.77
N MET A 193 7.64 -16.20 -6.42
CA MET A 193 8.73 -15.42 -7.01
C MET A 193 9.57 -14.76 -5.90
N HIS A 194 10.90 -14.95 -5.92
CA HIS A 194 11.84 -14.28 -5.03
C HIS A 194 12.62 -13.21 -5.79
N LEU A 195 12.55 -11.96 -5.34
CA LEU A 195 13.32 -10.85 -5.89
C LEU A 195 14.35 -10.35 -4.87
N CYS A 196 15.58 -10.11 -5.32
CA CYS A 196 16.58 -9.43 -4.50
C CYS A 196 16.39 -7.90 -4.55
N SER A 197 17.11 -7.20 -3.68
CA SER A 197 17.30 -5.75 -3.77
C SER A 197 18.77 -5.46 -4.04
N LEU A 198 19.08 -4.43 -4.83
CA LEU A 198 20.44 -4.06 -5.18
C LEU A 198 20.61 -2.54 -5.13
N TRP A 199 21.73 -2.10 -4.57
CA TRP A 199 22.17 -0.70 -4.63
C TRP A 199 23.10 -0.50 -5.81
N VAL A 200 22.89 0.60 -6.53
CA VAL A 200 23.73 1.01 -7.66
C VAL A 200 24.28 2.40 -7.36
N LEU A 201 25.60 2.51 -7.24
CA LEU A 201 26.31 3.78 -7.10
C LEU A 201 26.85 4.21 -8.47
N LEU A 202 26.42 5.40 -8.89
CA LEU A 202 26.95 6.12 -10.05
C LEU A 202 27.99 7.11 -9.54
N ILE A 203 29.19 7.06 -10.09
CA ILE A 203 30.28 7.92 -9.64
C ILE A 203 31.06 8.48 -10.83
N ALA A 204 31.48 9.73 -10.73
CA ALA A 204 32.39 10.34 -11.69
C ALA A 204 33.65 10.86 -11.00
N PHE A 205 34.81 10.55 -11.59
CA PHE A 205 36.12 10.99 -11.15
C PHE A 205 36.63 12.11 -12.05
N GLU A 206 37.28 13.13 -11.48
CA GLU A 206 37.86 14.25 -12.25
C GLU A 206 38.99 13.81 -13.19
N THR A 207 39.71 12.73 -12.83
CA THR A 207 40.78 12.16 -13.65
C THR A 207 40.57 10.66 -13.88
N PRO A 208 41.02 10.10 -15.02
CA PRO A 208 40.83 8.68 -15.34
C PRO A 208 41.61 7.76 -14.41
N LEU A 209 40.99 6.66 -13.98
CA LEU A 209 41.63 5.64 -13.14
C LEU A 209 42.67 4.80 -13.89
N LYS A 210 42.57 4.69 -15.22
CA LYS A 210 43.47 3.88 -16.07
C LYS A 210 43.54 2.41 -15.64
N LEU A 211 42.40 1.80 -15.33
CA LEU A 211 42.30 0.36 -15.07
C LEU A 211 42.42 -0.42 -16.39
N CYS A 212 42.93 -1.65 -16.33
CA CYS A 212 43.18 -2.51 -17.50
C CYS A 212 41.92 -3.20 -18.06
N PHE A 213 40.75 -2.88 -17.52
CA PHE A 213 39.46 -3.46 -17.87
C PHE A 213 38.36 -2.39 -17.87
N GLU A 214 37.26 -2.67 -18.58
CA GLU A 214 36.10 -1.78 -18.63
C GLU A 214 34.92 -2.30 -17.81
N GLY A 215 34.86 -3.61 -17.52
CA GLY A 215 33.87 -4.22 -16.65
C GLY A 215 34.44 -5.40 -15.88
N ALA A 216 34.05 -5.56 -14.62
CA ALA A 216 34.49 -6.70 -13.82
C ALA A 216 33.42 -7.17 -12.83
N HIS A 217 33.24 -8.50 -12.76
CA HIS A 217 32.58 -9.16 -11.63
C HIS A 217 33.56 -9.16 -10.46
N ILE A 218 33.07 -8.81 -9.28
CA ILE A 218 33.89 -8.65 -8.08
C ILE A 218 33.56 -9.74 -7.07
N ASP A 219 34.61 -10.39 -6.55
CA ASP A 219 34.53 -11.28 -5.39
C ASP A 219 34.75 -10.45 -4.12
N HIS A 220 33.67 -9.81 -3.61
CA HIS A 220 33.68 -8.97 -2.41
C HIS A 220 32.31 -9.00 -1.71
N ASP A 221 32.29 -8.80 -0.40
CA ASP A 221 31.06 -8.88 0.42
C ASP A 221 30.01 -7.83 0.04
N ASP A 222 30.45 -6.60 -0.20
CA ASP A 222 29.57 -5.45 -0.47
C ASP A 222 29.26 -5.18 -1.95
N ILE A 223 30.18 -5.47 -2.89
CA ILE A 223 30.03 -5.18 -4.32
C ILE A 223 30.24 -6.44 -5.16
N SER A 224 29.52 -6.52 -6.26
CA SER A 224 29.57 -7.69 -7.16
C SER A 224 29.80 -7.34 -8.61
N TRP A 225 29.63 -6.08 -9.02
CA TRP A 225 29.96 -5.63 -10.36
C TRP A 225 30.41 -4.18 -10.38
N ILE A 226 31.38 -3.87 -11.23
CA ILE A 226 31.81 -2.50 -11.54
C ILE A 226 32.02 -2.35 -13.05
N SER A 227 31.72 -1.18 -13.60
CA SER A 227 32.02 -0.89 -15.01
C SER A 227 32.23 0.59 -15.31
N ASN A 228 33.09 0.86 -16.29
CA ASN A 228 33.44 2.19 -16.78
C ASN A 228 32.50 2.60 -17.93
N ASN A 229 31.54 3.48 -17.66
CA ASN A 229 30.62 3.99 -18.67
C ASN A 229 31.31 4.90 -19.68
N THR A 230 32.32 5.68 -19.27
CA THR A 230 33.05 6.56 -20.20
C THR A 230 33.77 5.74 -21.28
N ALA A 231 34.40 4.64 -20.89
CA ALA A 231 35.05 3.72 -21.83
C ALA A 231 34.01 2.98 -22.71
N LYS A 232 32.94 2.47 -22.08
CA LYS A 232 31.81 1.79 -22.75
C LYS A 232 31.21 2.60 -23.92
N TYR A 233 31.18 3.93 -23.80
CA TYR A 233 30.57 4.85 -24.77
C TYR A 233 31.54 5.71 -25.58
N ARG A 234 32.84 5.39 -25.58
CA ARG A 234 33.91 6.24 -26.14
C ARG A 234 33.83 6.57 -27.65
N ASN A 235 32.85 6.04 -28.39
CA ASN A 235 32.69 6.28 -29.83
C ASN A 235 31.41 7.04 -30.23
N ALA A 236 30.67 7.67 -29.30
CA ALA A 236 29.38 8.32 -29.60
C ALA A 236 29.40 9.85 -29.70
N ARG A 237 30.54 10.51 -29.43
CA ARG A 237 30.61 11.98 -29.49
C ARG A 237 31.95 12.46 -30.04
N GLU A 238 31.88 13.19 -31.15
CA GLU A 238 32.92 14.15 -31.48
C GLU A 238 33.07 15.14 -30.31
N PRO A 239 34.31 15.45 -29.91
CA PRO A 239 34.53 16.48 -28.92
C PRO A 239 34.01 17.81 -29.46
N VAL A 240 33.05 18.42 -28.76
CA VAL A 240 32.73 19.84 -28.95
C VAL A 240 34.04 20.60 -28.79
N ALA A 241 34.43 21.32 -29.84
CA ALA A 241 35.71 21.99 -29.98
C ALA A 241 36.12 22.74 -28.69
N GLY A 242 37.28 22.37 -28.12
CA GLY A 242 38.03 23.23 -27.22
C GLY A 242 38.18 22.83 -25.74
N LYS A 243 37.55 21.75 -25.23
CA LYS A 243 37.81 21.27 -23.86
C LYS A 243 38.00 19.75 -23.78
N LYS A 244 39.21 19.32 -23.41
CA LYS A 244 39.57 17.93 -23.14
C LYS A 244 38.92 17.52 -21.82
N ASP A 245 37.79 16.83 -21.87
CA ASP A 245 37.15 16.31 -20.67
C ASP A 245 37.90 15.08 -20.14
N SER A 246 38.40 15.19 -18.91
CA SER A 246 39.12 14.13 -18.21
C SER A 246 38.21 13.30 -17.31
N THR A 247 36.90 13.58 -17.29
CA THR A 247 35.94 12.96 -16.38
C THR A 247 35.70 11.49 -16.74
N GLU A 248 35.86 10.60 -15.76
CA GLU A 248 35.63 9.16 -15.93
C GLU A 248 34.46 8.68 -15.07
N CYS A 249 33.45 8.10 -15.71
CA CYS A 249 32.18 7.71 -15.10
C CYS A 249 32.10 6.20 -14.88
N TRP A 250 31.76 5.78 -13.67
CA TRP A 250 31.65 4.38 -13.26
C TRP A 250 30.28 4.06 -12.68
N THR A 251 29.84 2.82 -12.91
CA THR A 251 28.70 2.20 -12.21
C THR A 251 29.21 1.09 -11.31
N ILE A 252 28.80 1.09 -10.05
CA ILE A 252 29.14 0.10 -9.04
C ILE A 252 27.82 -0.52 -8.54
N ILE A 253 27.72 -1.85 -8.56
CA ILE A 253 26.52 -2.60 -8.15
C ILE A 253 26.86 -3.43 -6.92
N SER A 254 26.05 -3.28 -5.87
CA SER A 254 26.19 -3.99 -4.60
C SER A 254 25.88 -5.48 -4.72
N THR A 255 26.28 -6.29 -3.74
CA THR A 255 25.77 -7.67 -3.61
C THR A 255 24.30 -7.70 -3.19
N LYS A 256 23.65 -8.87 -3.34
CA LYS A 256 22.27 -9.13 -2.88
C LYS A 256 22.16 -9.00 -1.35
N ALA A 257 23.17 -9.50 -0.63
CA ALA A 257 23.23 -9.42 0.84
C ALA A 257 23.32 -7.96 1.30
N PHE A 258 24.18 -7.15 0.66
CA PHE A 258 24.25 -5.71 0.93
C PHE A 258 22.90 -5.02 0.70
N GLY A 259 22.25 -5.31 -0.43
CA GLY A 259 20.95 -4.74 -0.77
C GLY A 259 19.83 -5.10 0.21
N LYS A 260 19.87 -6.29 0.83
CA LYS A 260 18.97 -6.69 1.90
C LYS A 260 19.25 -5.94 3.21
N ASN A 261 20.51 -5.84 3.61
CA ASN A 261 20.91 -5.23 4.88
C ASN A 261 20.62 -3.73 4.93
N PHE A 262 20.76 -3.02 3.80
CA PHE A 262 20.52 -1.58 3.69
C PHE A 262 19.21 -1.26 2.96
N LYS A 263 18.21 -2.15 3.03
CA LYS A 263 16.94 -1.96 2.34
C LYS A 263 16.10 -0.88 3.00
N VAL A 264 15.74 0.14 2.24
CA VAL A 264 14.82 1.22 2.63
C VAL A 264 13.69 1.36 1.60
N PRO A 265 12.61 2.11 1.87
CA PRO A 265 11.62 2.44 0.85
C PRO A 265 12.28 3.11 -0.36
N GLN A 266 12.19 2.49 -1.54
CA GLN A 266 12.84 2.97 -2.77
C GLN A 266 12.40 4.41 -3.16
N GLU A 267 11.17 4.79 -2.81
CA GLU A 267 10.60 6.11 -3.14
C GLU A 267 11.07 7.22 -2.21
N ASN A 268 11.61 6.86 -1.04
CA ASN A 268 12.08 7.82 -0.05
C ASN A 268 13.32 7.26 0.65
N ILE A 269 14.46 7.42 -0.01
CA ILE A 269 15.76 7.05 0.54
C ILE A 269 16.19 8.15 1.54
N PRO A 270 16.40 7.82 2.83
CA PRO A 270 16.88 8.81 3.80
C PRO A 270 18.28 9.33 3.42
N PRO A 271 18.56 10.65 3.55
CA PRO A 271 19.88 11.21 3.24
C PRO A 271 21.02 10.57 4.04
N SER A 272 20.76 10.13 5.27
CA SER A 272 21.73 9.41 6.11
C SER A 272 22.11 8.06 5.50
N THR A 273 21.12 7.28 5.04
CA THR A 273 21.35 5.99 4.37
C THR A 273 22.07 6.17 3.05
N GLU A 274 21.70 7.17 2.24
CA GLU A 274 22.38 7.49 0.98
C GLU A 274 23.87 7.77 1.21
N LYS A 275 24.21 8.57 2.23
CA LYS A 275 25.59 8.87 2.59
C LYS A 275 26.37 7.60 2.99
N VAL A 276 25.82 6.80 3.91
CA VAL A 276 26.45 5.56 4.39
C VAL A 276 26.66 4.56 3.25
N VAL A 277 25.66 4.35 2.39
CA VAL A 277 25.76 3.44 1.24
C VAL A 277 26.81 3.95 0.25
N THR A 278 26.83 5.24 -0.04
CA THR A 278 27.83 5.85 -0.95
C THR A 278 29.24 5.63 -0.43
N GLU A 279 29.49 5.92 0.85
CA GLU A 279 30.82 5.76 1.47
C GLU A 279 31.25 4.29 1.50
N ARG A 280 30.34 3.38 1.83
CA ARG A 280 30.64 1.94 1.92
C ARG A 280 30.93 1.32 0.55
N LEU A 281 30.12 1.63 -0.46
CA LEU A 281 30.35 1.15 -1.84
C LEU A 281 31.62 1.76 -2.46
N LEU A 282 31.93 3.03 -2.17
CA LEU A 282 33.18 3.66 -2.60
C LEU A 282 34.41 3.03 -1.92
N THR A 283 34.28 2.68 -0.64
CA THR A 283 35.33 1.97 0.11
C THR A 283 35.55 0.57 -0.45
N ALA A 284 34.48 -0.17 -0.73
CA ALA A 284 34.54 -1.47 -1.38
C ALA A 284 35.16 -1.38 -2.79
N PHE A 285 34.84 -0.33 -3.56
CA PHE A 285 35.45 -0.07 -4.86
C PHE A 285 36.96 0.17 -4.78
N LYS A 286 37.41 0.97 -3.82
CA LYS A 286 38.85 1.19 -3.53
C LYS A 286 39.55 -0.13 -3.21
N ALA A 287 38.96 -0.92 -2.32
CA ALA A 287 39.51 -2.20 -1.89
C ALA A 287 39.59 -3.21 -3.05
N ALA A 288 38.51 -3.37 -3.81
CA ALA A 288 38.45 -4.32 -4.92
C ALA A 288 39.42 -3.98 -6.05
N THR A 289 39.61 -2.69 -6.34
CA THR A 289 40.56 -2.21 -7.36
C THR A 289 42.02 -2.19 -6.88
N GLY A 290 42.28 -2.53 -5.61
CA GLY A 290 43.63 -2.55 -5.04
C GLY A 290 44.31 -1.18 -4.95
N ARG A 291 43.53 -0.09 -4.98
CA ARG A 291 44.07 1.27 -4.97
C ARG A 291 44.11 1.84 -3.56
N LYS A 292 45.25 2.45 -3.19
CA LYS A 292 45.38 3.20 -1.92
C LYS A 292 44.51 4.46 -1.93
N GLU A 293 44.44 5.16 -3.05
CA GLU A 293 43.62 6.35 -3.24
C GLU A 293 42.92 6.35 -4.61
N VAL A 294 41.75 6.97 -4.65
CA VAL A 294 41.00 7.26 -5.90
C VAL A 294 41.02 8.75 -6.15
N PRO A 295 40.97 9.19 -7.43
CA PRO A 295 40.86 10.60 -7.76
C PRO A 295 39.65 11.28 -7.11
N ARG A 296 39.67 12.61 -7.12
CA ARG A 296 38.57 13.42 -6.61
C ARG A 296 37.28 13.07 -7.32
N VAL A 297 36.24 12.83 -6.52
CA VAL A 297 34.90 12.51 -6.99
C VAL A 297 34.16 13.81 -7.27
N CYS A 298 33.75 14.04 -8.52
CA CYS A 298 33.01 15.23 -8.93
C CYS A 298 31.49 15.02 -8.98
N TYR A 299 31.04 13.78 -9.01
CA TYR A 299 29.61 13.43 -8.97
C TYR A 299 29.40 12.07 -8.31
N THR A 300 28.38 11.99 -7.47
CA THR A 300 27.86 10.73 -6.92
C THR A 300 26.35 10.71 -6.99
N ARG A 301 25.79 9.52 -7.20
CA ARG A 301 24.36 9.27 -7.03
C ARG A 301 24.11 7.81 -6.76
N VAL A 302 23.27 7.50 -5.77
CA VAL A 302 22.82 6.13 -5.52
C VAL A 302 21.41 5.88 -6.07
N GLN A 303 21.14 4.64 -6.45
CA GLN A 303 19.83 4.14 -6.81
C GLN A 303 19.61 2.80 -6.10
N LEU A 304 18.50 2.68 -5.37
CA LEU A 304 18.02 1.40 -4.87
C LEU A 304 17.05 0.79 -5.88
N TRP A 305 17.32 -0.44 -6.32
CA TRP A 305 16.37 -1.29 -7.00
C TRP A 305 15.77 -2.24 -5.96
N GLY A 306 14.55 -1.95 -5.49
CA GLY A 306 13.87 -2.74 -4.46
C GLY A 306 13.44 -4.13 -4.96
N ALA A 307 13.18 -4.24 -6.26
CA ALA A 307 12.80 -5.43 -7.02
C ALA A 307 13.81 -5.65 -8.17
N ALA A 308 15.01 -6.09 -7.82
CA ALA A 308 16.19 -6.00 -8.67
C ALA A 308 16.39 -7.19 -9.62
N VAL A 309 16.59 -8.41 -9.12
CA VAL A 309 16.81 -9.62 -9.94
C VAL A 309 16.03 -10.78 -9.34
N PRO A 310 15.36 -11.61 -10.15
CA PRO A 310 14.81 -12.87 -9.69
C PRO A 310 15.93 -13.79 -9.18
N ILE A 311 15.70 -14.40 -8.04
CA ILE A 311 16.60 -15.42 -7.49
C ILE A 311 16.20 -16.81 -8.02
N ASN A 312 14.92 -17.00 -8.32
CA ASN A 312 14.37 -18.20 -8.96
C ASN A 312 13.60 -17.84 -10.24
N VAL A 313 13.44 -18.87 -11.07
CA VAL A 313 12.50 -18.89 -12.20
C VAL A 313 11.28 -19.72 -11.75
N LEU A 314 10.07 -19.27 -12.07
CA LEU A 314 8.84 -19.98 -11.69
C LEU A 314 8.68 -21.28 -12.52
N GLY A 315 8.55 -22.41 -11.83
CA GLY A 315 8.77 -23.75 -12.39
C GLY A 315 7.61 -24.39 -13.18
N SER A 316 6.87 -23.67 -14.02
CA SER A 316 5.84 -24.29 -14.88
C SER A 316 6.38 -24.85 -16.20
N GLY A 317 7.66 -24.63 -16.52
CA GLY A 317 8.27 -25.02 -17.81
C GLY A 317 7.78 -24.18 -19.00
N ALA A 318 6.92 -23.19 -18.77
CA ALA A 318 6.40 -22.30 -19.80
C ALA A 318 7.08 -20.92 -19.74
N ASP A 319 7.54 -20.42 -20.88
CA ASP A 319 8.17 -19.09 -21.00
C ASP A 319 7.22 -17.93 -20.67
N CYS A 320 5.89 -18.16 -20.59
CA CYS A 320 4.87 -17.16 -20.28
C CYS A 320 3.60 -17.79 -19.66
N VAL A 321 2.79 -16.95 -19.01
CA VAL A 321 1.45 -17.33 -18.50
C VAL A 321 0.38 -16.64 -19.34
N PHE A 322 -0.62 -17.39 -19.79
CA PHE A 322 -1.76 -16.85 -20.53
C PHE A 322 -3.05 -17.53 -20.06
N ASP A 323 -4.01 -16.73 -19.62
CA ASP A 323 -5.36 -17.13 -19.24
C ASP A 323 -6.32 -16.71 -20.35
N CYS A 324 -6.77 -17.70 -21.13
CA CYS A 324 -7.69 -17.50 -22.25
C CYS A 324 -9.11 -17.10 -21.81
N ARG A 325 -9.52 -17.36 -20.55
CA ARG A 325 -10.87 -17.01 -20.09
C ARG A 325 -11.00 -15.52 -19.84
N HIS A 326 -9.96 -14.93 -19.25
CA HIS A 326 -9.92 -13.50 -18.91
C HIS A 326 -9.06 -12.68 -19.88
N HIS A 327 -8.62 -13.26 -21.01
CA HIS A 327 -7.72 -12.59 -21.97
C HIS A 327 -6.50 -11.93 -21.29
N LEU A 328 -5.92 -12.63 -20.30
CA LEU A 328 -4.91 -12.08 -19.39
C LEU A 328 -3.57 -12.78 -19.58
N GLY A 329 -2.52 -12.01 -19.88
CA GLY A 329 -1.16 -12.51 -20.05
C GLY A 329 -0.19 -12.02 -18.98
N VAL A 330 0.82 -12.82 -18.65
CA VAL A 330 1.97 -12.42 -17.83
C VAL A 330 3.27 -12.84 -18.52
N CYS A 331 4.20 -11.90 -18.64
CA CYS A 331 5.53 -12.14 -19.19
C CYS A 331 6.62 -11.47 -18.34
N GLY A 332 7.83 -12.06 -18.34
CA GLY A 332 9.04 -11.40 -17.86
C GLY A 332 10.22 -12.31 -17.51
N ASP A 333 11.31 -11.70 -17.00
CA ASP A 333 12.58 -12.39 -16.74
C ASP A 333 12.46 -13.49 -15.67
N TRP A 334 11.48 -13.39 -14.78
CA TRP A 334 11.23 -14.41 -13.75
C TRP A 334 10.50 -15.67 -14.25
N LEU A 335 10.06 -15.70 -15.52
CA LEU A 335 9.37 -16.85 -16.11
C LEU A 335 10.27 -17.72 -16.98
N SER A 336 11.25 -17.12 -17.66
CA SER A 336 12.18 -17.84 -18.54
C SER A 336 13.59 -17.86 -17.96
N SER A 337 14.27 -16.71 -17.92
CA SER A 337 15.59 -16.58 -17.29
C SER A 337 15.84 -15.15 -16.81
N PRO A 338 16.57 -14.95 -15.69
CA PRO A 338 16.76 -13.64 -15.04
C PRO A 338 17.78 -12.76 -15.78
N CYS A 339 17.53 -12.52 -17.08
CA CYS A 339 18.35 -11.69 -17.96
C CYS A 339 17.47 -11.04 -19.05
N ILE A 340 18.09 -10.19 -19.88
CA ILE A 340 17.41 -9.53 -21.02
C ILE A 340 16.78 -10.55 -21.97
N GLN A 341 17.54 -11.58 -22.34
CA GLN A 341 17.08 -12.60 -23.24
C GLN A 341 15.83 -13.29 -22.69
N GLY A 342 15.80 -13.68 -21.42
CA GLY A 342 14.65 -14.34 -20.81
C GLY A 342 13.39 -13.47 -20.81
N ALA A 343 13.51 -12.16 -20.53
CA ALA A 343 12.38 -11.25 -20.64
C ALA A 343 11.86 -11.12 -22.09
N ALA A 344 12.77 -11.02 -23.07
CA ALA A 344 12.43 -10.94 -24.48
C ALA A 344 11.71 -12.20 -24.98
N ILE A 345 12.23 -13.37 -24.64
CA ILE A 345 11.67 -14.67 -25.00
C ILE A 345 10.30 -14.88 -24.33
N SER A 346 10.16 -14.46 -23.07
CA SER A 346 8.88 -14.52 -22.36
C SER A 346 7.81 -13.66 -23.04
N GLY A 347 8.17 -12.44 -23.46
CA GLY A 347 7.28 -11.56 -24.23
C GLY A 347 6.89 -12.17 -25.58
N LEU A 348 7.87 -12.66 -26.34
CA LEU A 348 7.61 -13.28 -27.65
C LEU A 348 6.68 -14.49 -27.54
N SER A 349 6.91 -15.36 -26.55
CA SER A 349 6.10 -16.56 -26.33
C SER A 349 4.65 -16.22 -25.95
N LEU A 350 4.44 -15.14 -25.20
CA LEU A 350 3.09 -14.68 -24.87
C LEU A 350 2.38 -14.10 -26.09
N ALA A 351 3.10 -13.38 -26.95
CA ALA A 351 2.57 -12.84 -28.19
C ALA A 351 2.06 -13.95 -29.12
N GLU A 352 2.84 -15.02 -29.27
CA GLU A 352 2.47 -16.20 -30.06
C GLU A 352 1.19 -16.86 -29.54
N LYS A 353 1.03 -16.97 -28.20
CA LYS A 353 -0.20 -17.51 -27.59
C LYS A 353 -1.43 -16.65 -27.83
N ILE A 354 -1.30 -15.33 -27.72
CA ILE A 354 -2.41 -14.40 -28.00
C ILE A 354 -2.80 -14.47 -29.48
N GLN A 355 -1.83 -14.57 -30.38
CA GLN A 355 -2.09 -14.71 -31.82
C GLN A 355 -2.85 -16.00 -32.15
N GLN A 356 -2.44 -17.14 -31.58
CA GLN A 356 -3.15 -18.41 -31.73
C GLN A 356 -4.60 -18.29 -31.23
N HIS A 357 -4.78 -17.72 -30.04
CA HIS A 357 -6.12 -17.54 -29.47
C HIS A 357 -7.01 -16.62 -30.32
N SER A 358 -6.47 -15.52 -30.86
CA SER A 358 -7.22 -14.61 -31.72
C SER A 358 -7.62 -15.25 -33.05
N ALA A 359 -6.78 -16.12 -33.62
CA ALA A 359 -7.09 -16.86 -34.83
C ALA A 359 -8.19 -17.89 -34.60
N ASP A 360 -8.12 -18.65 -33.49
CA ASP A 360 -9.15 -19.63 -33.11
C ASP A 360 -10.52 -18.96 -32.93
N VAL A 361 -10.58 -17.76 -32.34
CA VAL A 361 -11.83 -17.00 -32.17
C VAL A 361 -12.37 -16.51 -33.53
N ALA A 362 -11.50 -16.08 -34.45
CA ALA A 362 -11.91 -15.64 -35.78
C ALA A 362 -12.44 -16.81 -36.64
N ASP A 363 -11.84 -17.99 -36.54
CA ASP A 363 -12.27 -19.19 -37.26
C ASP A 363 -13.61 -19.74 -36.74
N VAL A 364 -13.87 -19.63 -35.43
CA VAL A 364 -15.18 -19.97 -34.86
C VAL A 364 -16.28 -19.00 -35.34
N LEU A 365 -15.97 -17.72 -35.50
CA LEU A 365 -16.92 -16.72 -36.00
C LEU A 365 -17.16 -16.86 -37.51
N SER A 366 -16.13 -17.20 -38.31
CA SER A 366 -16.26 -17.42 -39.76
C SER A 366 -16.92 -18.77 -40.12
N GLY A 367 -16.78 -19.79 -39.27
CA GLY A 367 -17.48 -21.07 -39.40
C GLY A 367 -18.99 -20.99 -39.17
N TYR A 368 -19.49 -19.91 -38.54
CA TYR A 368 -20.92 -19.63 -38.41
C TYR A 368 -21.52 -18.94 -39.64
N GLU A 369 -20.71 -18.21 -40.44
CA GLU A 369 -21.18 -17.54 -41.67
C GLU A 369 -21.12 -18.45 -42.92
N THR A 370 -20.41 -19.58 -42.87
CA THR A 370 -20.19 -20.45 -44.05
C THR A 370 -21.11 -21.68 -44.13
N ASN A 371 -21.98 -21.89 -43.13
CA ASN A 371 -22.92 -23.03 -43.10
C ASN A 371 -24.35 -22.69 -43.60
N SER A 372 -24.54 -21.59 -44.32
CA SER A 372 -25.85 -21.19 -44.84
C SER A 372 -25.97 -21.15 -46.36
N THR A 373 -25.34 -22.07 -47.12
CA THR A 373 -25.71 -22.34 -48.53
C THR A 373 -25.06 -23.64 -49.07
N HIS A 374 -25.75 -24.78 -48.96
CA HIS A 374 -26.02 -25.75 -50.04
C HIS A 374 -26.42 -27.16 -49.54
N HIS A 375 -27.48 -27.69 -50.16
CA HIS A 375 -28.11 -29.02 -50.10
C HIS A 375 -27.14 -30.22 -50.16
N GLY A 376 -27.45 -31.45 -49.74
CA GLY A 376 -28.69 -32.06 -49.27
C GLY A 376 -28.54 -33.61 -49.19
N HIS A 377 -29.54 -34.24 -48.56
CA HIS A 377 -29.91 -35.67 -48.51
C HIS A 377 -29.37 -36.63 -47.40
N ASN A 378 -30.34 -36.96 -46.52
CA ASN A 378 -30.69 -38.21 -45.82
C ASN A 378 -29.67 -38.81 -44.82
N MET A 379 -30.01 -39.22 -43.59
CA MET A 379 -31.25 -39.82 -43.09
C MET A 379 -31.25 -39.89 -41.53
N PHE A 380 -32.47 -39.87 -40.95
CA PHE A 380 -32.92 -40.37 -39.64
C PHE A 380 -32.79 -39.55 -38.32
N SER A 381 -33.99 -39.18 -37.83
CA SER A 381 -34.54 -39.46 -36.47
C SER A 381 -34.83 -38.24 -35.57
N SER A 382 -36.11 -37.79 -35.61
CA SER A 382 -37.01 -37.39 -34.48
C SER A 382 -36.48 -36.42 -33.41
N GLY A 383 -37.07 -35.27 -33.04
CA GLY A 383 -38.33 -34.55 -33.32
C GLY A 383 -38.48 -33.51 -32.18
N SER A 384 -38.35 -32.20 -32.45
CA SER A 384 -39.41 -31.14 -32.51
C SER A 384 -40.18 -30.92 -31.19
N LEU A 385 -40.50 -29.72 -30.67
CA LEU A 385 -40.77 -28.35 -31.15
C LEU A 385 -40.48 -27.38 -29.96
N GLY A 386 -40.37 -26.06 -30.03
CA GLY A 386 -40.66 -25.05 -31.06
C GLY A 386 -40.63 -23.66 -30.39
N PHE A 387 -40.12 -22.68 -31.14
CA PHE A 387 -40.08 -21.24 -30.84
C PHE A 387 -41.49 -20.62 -30.88
N GLN A 388 -41.68 -19.50 -30.16
CA GLN A 388 -42.51 -18.40 -30.67
C GLN A 388 -42.04 -17.03 -30.15
N GLN A 389 -42.42 -16.01 -30.92
CA GLN A 389 -41.69 -14.79 -31.24
C GLN A 389 -42.47 -13.53 -30.83
N SER A 390 -41.78 -12.39 -30.85
CA SER A 390 -42.26 -11.00 -31.05
C SER A 390 -42.66 -10.17 -29.82
N SER A 391 -42.05 -8.99 -29.64
CA SER A 391 -42.56 -7.72 -30.22
C SER A 391 -41.80 -6.49 -29.72
N PHE A 392 -41.53 -5.58 -30.65
CA PHE A 392 -41.03 -4.20 -30.50
C PHE A 392 -42.03 -3.30 -29.78
N VAL A 393 -41.56 -2.36 -28.94
CA VAL A 393 -42.18 -1.03 -28.77
C VAL A 393 -41.11 0.05 -28.57
N GLU A 394 -41.19 1.03 -29.46
CA GLU A 394 -40.47 2.30 -29.52
C GLU A 394 -41.20 3.36 -28.66
N LEU A 395 -40.50 4.29 -28.00
CA LEU A 395 -40.78 5.74 -28.07
C LEU A 395 -39.91 6.61 -27.16
N ARG A 396 -39.54 7.75 -27.75
CA ARG A 396 -38.71 8.86 -27.26
C ARG A 396 -39.42 9.79 -26.26
N THR A 397 -38.56 10.62 -25.64
CA THR A 397 -38.56 12.11 -25.57
C THR A 397 -38.87 12.85 -24.24
N ILE A 398 -37.94 13.80 -23.95
CA ILE A 398 -38.09 15.13 -23.30
C ILE A 398 -38.24 15.12 -21.75
N SER A 399 -37.56 15.91 -20.91
CA SER A 399 -37.11 17.31 -21.05
C SER A 399 -35.95 17.70 -20.12
N LYS A 400 -35.26 18.79 -20.51
CA LYS A 400 -34.31 19.59 -19.73
C LYS A 400 -34.97 20.24 -18.51
N ASN A 401 -34.23 20.45 -17.42
CA ASN A 401 -34.27 21.73 -16.71
C ASN A 401 -32.98 22.04 -15.94
N ARG A 402 -32.61 23.33 -15.98
CA ARG A 402 -31.40 23.96 -15.45
C ARG A 402 -31.77 24.80 -14.22
N MET A 403 -30.82 24.90 -13.29
CA MET A 403 -30.57 25.95 -12.26
C MET A 403 -31.62 26.26 -11.18
N SER A 404 -31.20 26.17 -9.91
CA SER A 404 -31.02 27.33 -9.01
C SER A 404 -30.46 26.88 -7.66
N GLY A 405 -29.54 27.65 -7.08
CA GLY A 405 -29.04 27.45 -5.73
C GLY A 405 -30.02 27.93 -4.66
N ASN A 406 -29.98 27.28 -3.49
CA ASN A 406 -30.04 27.94 -2.19
C ASN A 406 -29.71 26.96 -1.07
N THR A 407 -28.90 27.45 -0.14
CA THR A 407 -28.56 26.86 1.15
C THR A 407 -29.77 26.78 2.07
N VAL A 408 -30.14 25.58 2.55
CA VAL A 408 -30.90 25.39 3.79
C VAL A 408 -30.39 24.13 4.48
N VAL A 409 -30.03 24.29 5.76
CA VAL A 409 -29.73 23.25 6.74
C VAL A 409 -31.03 22.51 7.04
N GLU A 410 -31.11 21.20 6.78
CA GLU A 410 -32.16 20.36 7.34
C GLU A 410 -31.70 18.89 7.47
N ASP A 411 -31.82 18.39 8.70
CA ASP A 411 -31.61 17.02 9.13
C ASP A 411 -32.77 16.13 8.66
N PRO A 412 -32.54 14.98 7.99
CA PRO A 412 -33.60 14.02 7.78
C PRO A 412 -33.42 12.80 8.69
N GLY A 413 -34.10 12.84 9.84
CA GLY A 413 -34.55 11.64 10.51
C GLY A 413 -35.49 10.85 9.60
N ILE A 414 -35.10 9.65 9.20
CA ILE A 414 -35.93 8.73 8.42
C ILE A 414 -36.62 7.73 9.36
N PRO A 415 -37.95 7.79 9.54
CA PRO A 415 -38.71 6.75 10.23
C PRO A 415 -39.07 5.65 9.23
N LEU A 416 -38.34 4.53 9.23
CA LEU A 416 -38.76 3.31 8.53
C LEU A 416 -39.69 2.47 9.42
N VAL A 417 -40.92 2.93 9.65
CA VAL A 417 -42.13 2.10 9.76
C VAL A 417 -43.34 3.02 9.50
N SER A 418 -43.95 2.92 8.32
CA SER A 418 -45.33 3.40 8.15
C SER A 418 -46.27 2.37 8.78
N ARG A 419 -46.98 2.78 9.84
CA ARG A 419 -48.20 2.11 10.29
C ARG A 419 -49.28 2.40 9.25
N GLY A 420 -49.73 1.39 8.53
CA GLY A 420 -50.89 1.48 7.65
C GLY A 420 -51.36 0.11 7.22
N ASN A 421 -52.54 -0.30 7.70
CA ASN A 421 -53.31 -1.42 7.18
C ASN A 421 -53.44 -1.30 5.66
N GLY A 422 -53.00 -2.32 4.92
CA GLY A 422 -53.18 -2.38 3.48
C GLY A 422 -52.87 -3.79 2.98
N LYS A 423 -53.93 -4.54 2.65
CA LYS A 423 -53.89 -5.79 1.90
C LYS A 423 -53.03 -5.58 0.65
N TYR A 424 -51.93 -6.32 0.51
CA TYR A 424 -51.24 -6.37 -0.78
C TYR A 424 -52.02 -7.26 -1.73
N SER A 425 -52.53 -6.60 -2.78
CA SER A 425 -53.21 -7.20 -3.92
C SER A 425 -52.26 -8.12 -4.67
N LYS A 426 -52.74 -9.34 -4.86
CA LYS A 426 -52.38 -10.29 -5.90
C LYS A 426 -52.41 -9.57 -7.26
N TYR A 427 -51.34 -9.65 -8.03
CA TYR A 427 -51.33 -9.41 -9.48
C TYR A 427 -50.33 -10.39 -10.09
N MET A 428 -50.82 -11.58 -10.42
CA MET A 428 -50.80 -12.17 -11.76
C MET A 428 -51.63 -13.44 -11.66
N GLU A 429 -52.76 -13.45 -12.34
CA GLU A 429 -53.57 -14.63 -12.62
C GLU A 429 -53.95 -14.54 -14.11
N ASP A 430 -54.24 -15.72 -14.65
CA ASP A 430 -54.67 -16.08 -16.01
C ASP A 430 -53.54 -16.62 -16.90
N ASP A 431 -53.64 -17.79 -17.54
CA ASP A 431 -54.50 -18.95 -17.38
C ASP A 431 -53.96 -19.99 -18.38
N ASN A 432 -53.78 -21.25 -17.98
CA ASN A 432 -54.17 -22.38 -18.84
C ASN A 432 -54.11 -23.71 -18.08
N GLN A 433 -55.23 -24.40 -18.12
CA GLN A 433 -55.51 -25.68 -17.47
C GLN A 433 -54.72 -26.83 -18.09
N SER A 434 -54.19 -27.71 -17.24
CA SER A 434 -54.39 -29.15 -17.41
C SER A 434 -54.28 -29.86 -16.07
N SER A 435 -55.34 -30.60 -15.77
CA SER A 435 -55.61 -31.41 -14.58
C SER A 435 -54.60 -32.51 -14.30
N SER A 436 -54.13 -32.61 -13.06
CA SER A 436 -53.89 -33.89 -12.38
C SER A 436 -53.74 -33.71 -10.85
N THR A 437 -54.76 -34.18 -10.15
CA THR A 437 -54.73 -34.92 -8.88
C THR A 437 -53.63 -34.62 -7.85
N THR A 438 -54.07 -33.97 -6.77
CA THR A 438 -53.71 -34.21 -5.36
C THR A 438 -52.41 -34.98 -5.08
N THR A 439 -51.36 -34.25 -4.69
CA THR A 439 -50.46 -34.72 -3.62
C THR A 439 -49.98 -33.51 -2.83
N THR A 440 -50.50 -33.36 -1.61
CA THR A 440 -50.00 -32.45 -0.59
C THR A 440 -48.55 -32.78 -0.26
N THR A 441 -47.60 -32.03 -0.82
CA THR A 441 -46.24 -31.94 -0.31
C THR A 441 -46.10 -30.62 0.43
N ASN A 442 -46.10 -30.70 1.76
CA ASN A 442 -45.66 -29.61 2.63
C ASN A 442 -44.17 -29.36 2.34
N VAL A 443 -43.87 -28.50 1.38
CA VAL A 443 -42.52 -27.94 1.21
C VAL A 443 -42.32 -26.97 2.37
N MET A 444 -41.63 -27.43 3.42
CA MET A 444 -41.07 -26.53 4.44
C MET A 444 -40.11 -25.58 3.73
N THR A 445 -40.57 -24.39 3.37
CA THR A 445 -39.70 -23.29 2.95
C THR A 445 -38.65 -23.08 4.04
N SER A 446 -37.36 -23.08 3.68
CA SER A 446 -36.28 -22.97 4.64
C SER A 446 -36.48 -21.71 5.48
N LYS A 447 -36.25 -21.79 6.79
CA LYS A 447 -36.41 -20.68 7.73
C LYS A 447 -35.56 -19.43 7.38
N PHE A 448 -34.71 -19.52 6.35
CA PHE A 448 -33.71 -18.52 5.98
C PHE A 448 -33.94 -17.85 4.61
N ASP A 449 -34.95 -18.25 3.84
CA ASP A 449 -35.17 -17.70 2.48
C ASP A 449 -35.70 -16.25 2.51
N ASN A 450 -36.24 -15.81 3.64
CA ASN A 450 -36.75 -14.44 3.83
C ASN A 450 -35.68 -13.48 4.39
N ILE A 451 -35.12 -12.61 3.54
CA ILE A 451 -34.16 -11.55 3.90
C ILE A 451 -34.69 -10.67 5.05
N SER A 452 -35.98 -10.32 5.01
CA SER A 452 -36.65 -9.52 6.06
C SER A 452 -36.62 -10.20 7.43
N TYR A 453 -36.78 -11.52 7.47
CA TYR A 453 -36.69 -12.30 8.72
C TYR A 453 -35.26 -12.30 9.26
N ARG A 454 -34.25 -12.48 8.39
CA ARG A 454 -32.82 -12.44 8.78
C ARG A 454 -32.43 -11.09 9.36
N LEU A 455 -32.86 -9.99 8.75
CA LEU A 455 -32.60 -8.63 9.24
C LEU A 455 -33.26 -8.38 10.60
N SER A 456 -34.51 -8.80 10.76
CA SER A 456 -35.24 -8.70 12.04
C SER A 456 -34.55 -9.51 13.15
N ARG A 457 -34.20 -10.78 12.85
CA ARG A 457 -33.48 -11.66 13.76
C ARG A 457 -32.11 -11.10 14.14
N ARG A 458 -31.34 -10.57 13.18
CA ARG A 458 -30.05 -9.91 13.43
C ARG A 458 -30.21 -8.71 14.38
N LYS A 459 -31.20 -7.85 14.17
CA LYS A 459 -31.50 -6.70 15.05
C LYS A 459 -31.83 -7.15 16.48
N GLN A 460 -32.59 -8.23 16.61
CA GLN A 460 -32.94 -8.81 17.91
C GLN A 460 -31.71 -9.40 18.62
N LEU A 461 -30.85 -10.14 17.91
CA LEU A 461 -29.61 -10.69 18.45
C LEU A 461 -28.63 -9.60 18.91
N LEU A 462 -28.54 -8.48 18.19
CA LEU A 462 -27.74 -7.32 18.63
C LEU A 462 -28.27 -6.72 19.93
N ARG A 463 -29.59 -6.61 20.09
CA ARG A 463 -30.21 -6.15 21.35
C ARG A 463 -29.91 -7.11 22.51
N TYR A 464 -30.08 -8.41 22.30
CA TYR A 464 -29.75 -9.41 23.33
C TYR A 464 -28.27 -9.34 23.72
N ARG A 465 -27.37 -9.17 22.75
CA ARG A 465 -25.94 -9.03 23.01
C ARG A 465 -25.64 -7.80 23.89
N THR A 466 -26.30 -6.66 23.67
CA THR A 466 -26.17 -5.49 24.55
C THR A 466 -26.66 -5.78 25.96
N ILE A 467 -27.81 -6.46 26.11
CA ILE A 467 -28.37 -6.83 27.41
C ILE A 467 -27.42 -7.76 28.17
N VAL A 468 -26.86 -8.77 27.51
CA VAL A 468 -25.90 -9.70 28.14
C VAL A 468 -24.65 -8.96 28.61
N VAL A 469 -24.12 -8.02 27.81
CA VAL A 469 -22.96 -7.19 28.20
C VAL A 469 -23.28 -6.30 29.41
N ASN A 470 -24.52 -5.83 29.57
CA ASN A 470 -24.93 -5.09 30.78
C ASN A 470 -24.86 -5.97 32.03
N PHE A 471 -25.30 -7.22 31.92
CA PHE A 471 -25.18 -8.19 33.02
C PHE A 471 -23.71 -8.53 33.31
N GLU A 472 -22.88 -8.79 32.29
CA GLU A 472 -21.44 -9.00 32.46
C GLU A 472 -20.80 -7.83 33.24
N PHE A 473 -21.05 -6.60 32.80
CA PHE A 473 -20.54 -5.40 33.46
C PHE A 473 -21.03 -5.27 34.91
N SER A 474 -22.33 -5.45 35.14
CA SER A 474 -22.93 -5.29 36.47
C SER A 474 -22.39 -6.32 37.47
N PHE A 475 -22.31 -7.59 37.10
CA PHE A 475 -21.80 -8.64 37.98
C PHE A 475 -20.28 -8.55 38.17
N ALA A 476 -19.52 -8.15 37.15
CA ALA A 476 -18.10 -7.89 37.31
C ALA A 476 -17.83 -6.72 38.28
N LEU A 477 -18.57 -5.61 38.12
CA LEU A 477 -18.45 -4.45 39.00
C LEU A 477 -18.87 -4.79 40.43
N LEU A 478 -19.99 -5.48 40.61
CA LEU A 478 -20.46 -5.93 41.93
C LEU A 478 -19.39 -6.80 42.61
N GLY A 479 -18.81 -7.76 41.89
CA GLY A 479 -17.75 -8.61 42.41
C GLY A 479 -16.51 -7.82 42.83
N ILE A 480 -16.04 -6.88 42.00
CA ILE A 480 -14.87 -6.03 42.32
C ILE A 480 -15.17 -5.17 43.55
N VAL A 481 -16.33 -4.53 43.62
CA VAL A 481 -16.70 -3.67 44.76
C VAL A 481 -16.78 -4.47 46.06
N LEU A 482 -17.41 -5.65 46.05
CA LEU A 482 -17.47 -6.52 47.23
C LEU A 482 -16.09 -7.00 47.66
N MET A 483 -15.20 -7.31 46.70
CA MET A 483 -13.82 -7.69 46.97
C MET A 483 -13.02 -6.53 47.59
N LEU A 484 -13.17 -5.31 47.07
CA LEU A 484 -12.53 -4.11 47.64
C LEU A 484 -13.01 -3.85 49.07
N ILE A 485 -14.33 -3.95 49.31
CA ILE A 485 -14.92 -3.77 50.64
C ILE A 485 -14.37 -4.81 51.63
N GLU A 486 -14.34 -6.09 51.26
CA GLU A 486 -13.79 -7.15 52.11
C GLU A 486 -12.32 -6.90 52.45
N THR A 487 -11.53 -6.47 51.46
CA THR A 487 -10.09 -6.24 51.61
C THR A 487 -9.81 -5.02 52.49
N GLU A 488 -10.53 -3.91 52.29
CA GLU A 488 -10.36 -2.70 53.11
C GLU A 488 -10.85 -2.91 54.56
N LEU A 489 -11.95 -3.65 54.77
CA LEU A 489 -12.42 -3.98 56.11
C LEU A 489 -11.45 -4.90 56.88
N PHE A 490 -10.73 -5.77 56.15
CA PHE A 490 -9.64 -6.56 56.71
C PHE A 490 -8.44 -5.70 57.10
N PHE A 491 -8.01 -4.77 56.23
CA PHE A 491 -6.87 -3.89 56.51
C PHE A 491 -7.12 -2.90 57.66
N GLN A 492 -8.36 -2.45 57.86
CA GLN A 492 -8.73 -1.61 59.00
C GLN A 492 -8.84 -2.41 60.32
N GLY A 493 -8.68 -3.74 60.30
CA GLY A 493 -8.78 -4.60 61.48
C GLY A 493 -10.21 -4.80 61.99
N VAL A 494 -11.23 -4.38 61.25
CA VAL A 494 -12.65 -4.52 61.63
C VAL A 494 -13.12 -5.98 61.48
N ILE A 495 -12.58 -6.68 60.48
CA ILE A 495 -12.99 -8.04 60.10
C ILE A 495 -11.77 -8.97 60.04
N SER A 496 -11.82 -10.10 60.75
CA SER A 496 -10.86 -11.20 60.58
C SER A 496 -11.27 -12.13 59.43
N LYS A 497 -10.32 -12.75 58.73
CA LYS A 497 -10.59 -13.63 57.57
C LYS A 497 -11.49 -14.83 57.90
N SER A 498 -11.47 -15.31 59.15
CA SER A 498 -12.32 -16.40 59.64
C SER A 498 -13.71 -15.96 60.11
N SER A 499 -13.98 -14.65 60.17
CA SER A 499 -15.25 -14.12 60.64
C SER A 499 -16.40 -14.45 59.69
N VAL A 500 -17.62 -14.54 60.25
CA VAL A 500 -18.85 -14.78 59.46
C VAL A 500 -19.05 -13.70 58.40
N ALA A 501 -18.72 -12.43 58.72
CA ALA A 501 -18.85 -11.32 57.77
C ALA A 501 -17.94 -11.49 56.53
N SER A 502 -16.67 -11.91 56.73
CA SER A 502 -15.74 -12.25 55.65
C SER A 502 -16.28 -13.39 54.78
N ILE A 503 -16.79 -14.45 55.41
CA ILE A 503 -17.35 -15.61 54.69
C ILE A 503 -18.56 -15.20 53.85
N VAL A 504 -19.49 -14.41 54.40
CA VAL A 504 -20.67 -13.93 53.67
C VAL A 504 -20.27 -13.06 52.48
N LEU A 505 -19.35 -12.12 52.65
CA LEU A 505 -18.86 -11.27 51.55
C LEU A 505 -18.21 -12.11 50.45
N LYS A 506 -17.34 -13.07 50.80
CA LYS A 506 -16.71 -13.98 49.84
C LYS A 506 -17.73 -14.90 49.15
N SER A 507 -18.76 -15.39 49.85
CA SER A 507 -19.85 -16.14 49.23
C SER A 507 -20.63 -15.28 48.22
N CYS A 508 -20.89 -14.01 48.51
CA CYS A 508 -21.50 -13.08 47.56
C CYS A 508 -20.60 -12.83 46.34
N ILE A 509 -19.27 -12.74 46.53
CA ILE A 509 -18.28 -12.63 45.44
C ILE A 509 -18.34 -13.88 44.54
N THR A 510 -18.33 -15.08 45.13
CA THR A 510 -18.45 -16.34 44.37
C THR A 510 -19.78 -16.40 43.61
N LEU A 511 -20.89 -16.04 44.23
CA LEU A 511 -22.20 -16.01 43.58
C LEU A 511 -22.23 -15.03 42.39
N SER A 512 -21.70 -13.81 42.56
CA SER A 512 -21.58 -12.84 41.47
C SER A 512 -20.71 -13.34 40.32
N THR A 513 -19.66 -14.11 40.64
CA THR A 513 -18.76 -14.72 39.65
C THR A 513 -19.46 -15.83 38.86
N VAL A 514 -20.30 -16.65 39.50
CA VAL A 514 -21.10 -17.67 38.80
C VAL A 514 -22.04 -17.02 37.79
N PHE A 515 -22.76 -15.96 38.19
CA PHE A 515 -23.63 -15.22 37.28
C PHE A 515 -22.86 -14.53 36.14
N LEU A 516 -21.66 -13.99 36.44
CA LEU A 516 -20.77 -13.43 35.43
C LEU A 516 -20.36 -14.49 34.39
N LEU A 517 -19.97 -15.71 34.81
CA LEU A 517 -19.56 -16.77 33.89
C LEU A 517 -20.72 -17.19 32.97
N VAL A 518 -21.94 -17.28 33.50
CA VAL A 518 -23.14 -17.54 32.69
C VAL A 518 -23.35 -16.44 31.65
N ALA A 519 -23.19 -15.17 32.05
CA ALA A 519 -23.29 -14.03 31.12
C ALA A 519 -22.20 -14.07 30.03
N VAL A 520 -20.95 -14.42 30.38
CA VAL A 520 -19.83 -14.58 29.41
C VAL A 520 -20.13 -15.66 28.38
N VAL A 521 -20.64 -16.82 28.81
CA VAL A 521 -21.08 -17.88 27.89
C VAL A 521 -22.22 -17.36 27.00
N GLY A 522 -23.21 -16.67 27.57
CA GLY A 522 -24.30 -16.05 26.82
C GLY A 522 -23.83 -15.06 25.74
N TYR A 523 -22.78 -14.29 26.03
CA TYR A 523 -22.20 -13.34 25.07
C TYR A 523 -21.58 -14.06 23.87
N HIS A 524 -20.86 -15.16 24.10
CA HIS A 524 -20.27 -15.95 23.01
C HIS A 524 -21.32 -16.71 22.22
N VAL A 525 -22.35 -17.25 22.88
CA VAL A 525 -23.49 -17.91 22.21
C VAL A 525 -24.22 -16.93 21.29
N THR A 526 -24.55 -15.73 21.76
CA THR A 526 -25.19 -14.70 20.91
C THR A 526 -24.27 -14.26 19.77
N GLY A 527 -22.95 -14.22 19.97
CA GLY A 527 -21.96 -13.97 18.92
C GLY A 527 -21.94 -15.05 17.82
N ILE A 528 -21.99 -16.34 18.20
CA ILE A 528 -22.08 -17.46 17.26
C ILE A 528 -23.39 -17.41 16.48
N GLN A 529 -24.52 -17.16 17.15
CA GLN A 529 -25.82 -17.01 16.51
C GLN A 529 -25.87 -15.84 15.52
N LEU A 530 -25.17 -14.73 15.81
CA LEU A 530 -25.03 -13.60 14.89
C LEU A 530 -24.23 -14.01 13.65
N CYS A 531 -23.12 -14.74 13.83
CA CYS A 531 -22.31 -15.28 12.72
C CYS A 531 -23.12 -16.24 11.83
N MET A 532 -23.92 -17.11 12.42
CA MET A 532 -24.82 -18.01 11.70
C MET A 532 -25.86 -17.23 10.88
N THR A 533 -26.47 -16.19 11.48
CA THR A 533 -27.48 -15.37 10.81
C THR A 533 -26.88 -14.58 9.64
N ASP A 534 -25.64 -14.11 9.76
CA ASP A 534 -24.93 -13.33 8.74
C ASP A 534 -24.52 -14.18 7.54
N ASN A 535 -24.08 -15.42 7.79
CA ASN A 535 -23.61 -16.34 6.75
C ASN A 535 -24.65 -17.37 6.30
N SER A 536 -25.91 -17.26 6.75
CA SER A 536 -26.99 -18.22 6.47
C SER A 536 -26.64 -19.66 6.82
N LEU A 537 -25.93 -19.87 7.95
CA LEU A 537 -25.54 -21.20 8.41
C LEU A 537 -26.61 -21.79 9.32
N GLU A 538 -26.97 -23.05 9.08
CA GLU A 538 -27.91 -23.81 9.92
C GLU A 538 -27.20 -24.47 11.10
N ASP A 539 -25.96 -24.92 10.89
CA ASP A 539 -25.14 -25.56 11.91
C ASP A 539 -24.17 -24.59 12.58
N TRP A 540 -24.24 -24.48 13.92
CA TRP A 540 -23.35 -23.64 14.71
C TRP A 540 -21.88 -24.08 14.62
N ARG A 541 -21.64 -25.37 14.39
CA ARG A 541 -20.29 -25.94 14.24
C ARG A 541 -19.52 -25.32 13.07
N LEU A 542 -20.22 -24.95 12.00
CA LEU A 542 -19.65 -24.28 10.83
C LEU A 542 -19.31 -22.82 11.10
N ALA A 543 -20.02 -22.18 12.05
CA ALA A 543 -19.77 -20.79 12.43
C ALA A 543 -18.60 -20.62 13.39
N VAL A 544 -18.10 -21.70 14.00
CA VAL A 544 -17.02 -21.70 14.99
C VAL A 544 -15.69 -22.02 14.33
N THR A 545 -14.75 -21.08 14.34
CA THR A 545 -13.39 -21.29 13.83
C THR A 545 -12.51 -21.94 14.90
N PHE A 546 -12.18 -23.22 14.70
CA PHE A 546 -11.21 -23.95 15.51
C PHE A 546 -9.76 -23.57 15.10
N PRO A 547 -8.80 -23.42 16.03
CA PRO A 547 -8.90 -23.50 17.50
C PRO A 547 -9.19 -22.16 18.20
N TRP A 548 -9.10 -21.05 17.47
CA TRP A 548 -9.06 -19.69 18.04
C TRP A 548 -10.30 -19.29 18.83
N THR A 549 -11.50 -19.70 18.39
CA THR A 549 -12.75 -19.33 19.09
C THR A 549 -12.81 -19.99 20.48
N TYR A 550 -12.46 -21.27 20.58
CA TYR A 550 -12.44 -21.98 21.86
C TYR A 550 -11.36 -21.44 22.79
N LEU A 551 -10.16 -21.15 22.28
CA LEU A 551 -9.09 -20.55 23.08
C LEU A 551 -9.50 -19.19 23.66
N LYS A 552 -10.20 -18.37 22.88
CA LYS A 552 -10.70 -17.07 23.33
C LYS A 552 -11.75 -17.21 24.44
N ILE A 553 -12.72 -18.11 24.25
CA ILE A 553 -13.76 -18.39 25.26
C ILE A 553 -13.12 -18.90 26.55
N LEU A 554 -12.19 -19.87 26.43
CA LEU A 554 -11.48 -20.44 27.56
C LEU A 554 -10.69 -19.37 28.32
N LEU A 555 -9.95 -18.52 27.62
CA LEU A 555 -9.19 -17.44 28.26
C LEU A 555 -10.10 -16.44 28.98
N GLU A 556 -11.23 -16.06 28.38
CA GLU A 556 -12.20 -15.15 29.00
C GLU A 556 -12.80 -15.76 30.27
N LEU A 557 -13.14 -17.06 30.24
CA LEU A 557 -13.62 -17.81 31.41
C LEU A 557 -12.53 -17.95 32.49
N CYS A 558 -11.28 -18.24 32.12
CA CYS A 558 -10.16 -18.34 33.05
C CYS A 558 -9.88 -17.01 33.77
N VAL A 559 -10.01 -15.88 33.08
CA VAL A 559 -9.88 -14.56 33.73
C VAL A 559 -11.07 -14.29 34.65
N CYS A 560 -12.28 -14.63 34.22
CA CYS A 560 -13.50 -14.36 34.98
C CYS A 560 -13.74 -15.33 36.14
N ILE A 561 -13.13 -16.53 36.17
CA ILE A 561 -13.29 -17.49 37.28
C ILE A 561 -12.43 -17.13 38.50
N ILE A 562 -11.33 -16.38 38.32
CA ILE A 562 -10.43 -16.04 39.42
C ILE A 562 -11.12 -15.06 40.37
N HIS A 563 -11.27 -15.45 41.64
CA HIS A 563 -11.81 -14.66 42.74
C HIS A 563 -11.35 -15.23 44.10
N PRO A 564 -11.36 -14.44 45.19
CA PRO A 564 -11.15 -14.98 46.53
C PRO A 564 -12.31 -15.91 46.92
N ILE A 565 -11.98 -17.19 47.14
CA ILE A 565 -12.95 -18.24 47.49
C ILE A 565 -13.26 -18.15 48.99
N PRO A 566 -14.51 -18.40 49.44
CA PRO A 566 -14.84 -18.44 50.86
C PRO A 566 -13.98 -19.47 51.61
N GLY A 567 -13.24 -19.00 52.61
CA GLY A 567 -12.26 -19.78 53.37
C GLY A 567 -11.03 -18.95 53.71
N ASN A 568 -10.18 -19.48 54.60
CA ASN A 568 -8.85 -18.94 54.90
C ASN A 568 -7.80 -19.94 54.40
N ILE A 569 -7.30 -19.73 53.18
CA ILE A 569 -6.27 -20.59 52.59
C ILE A 569 -4.94 -19.82 52.62
N THR A 570 -3.99 -20.32 53.40
CA THR A 570 -2.64 -19.76 53.53
C THR A 570 -1.63 -20.60 52.75
N ILE A 571 -0.64 -19.95 52.14
CA ILE A 571 0.54 -20.58 51.54
C ILE A 571 1.77 -20.13 52.32
N SER A 572 2.67 -21.06 52.61
CA SER A 572 4.00 -20.74 53.13
C SER A 572 4.86 -20.15 52.00
N ALA A 573 5.11 -18.85 52.05
CA ALA A 573 6.04 -18.16 51.17
C ALA A 573 7.40 -18.01 51.88
N VAL A 574 8.49 -18.05 51.13
CA VAL A 574 9.84 -17.78 51.67
C VAL A 574 10.11 -16.29 51.52
N ASP A 575 10.51 -15.62 52.60
CA ASP A 575 10.94 -14.22 52.57
C ASP A 575 12.19 -14.06 51.69
N PRO A 576 12.44 -12.86 51.12
CA PRO A 576 13.73 -12.54 50.49
C PRO A 576 14.93 -12.77 51.43
N ASP A 577 14.71 -12.72 52.74
CA ASP A 577 15.68 -13.00 53.81
C ASP A 577 15.75 -14.50 54.20
N GLY A 578 15.02 -15.38 53.50
CA GLY A 578 15.07 -16.83 53.68
C GLY A 578 14.19 -17.42 54.80
N LYS A 579 13.34 -16.63 55.46
CA LYS A 579 12.44 -17.10 56.52
C LYS A 579 11.07 -17.53 55.95
N PRO A 580 10.50 -18.68 56.35
CA PRO A 580 9.17 -19.07 55.93
C PRO A 580 8.10 -18.23 56.65
N LYS A 581 7.18 -17.64 55.88
CA LYS A 581 6.06 -16.83 56.36
C LYS A 581 4.75 -17.28 55.72
N GLU A 582 3.70 -17.43 56.53
CA GLU A 582 2.37 -17.79 56.03
C GLU A 582 1.66 -16.54 55.49
N VAL A 583 1.31 -16.55 54.21
CA VAL A 583 0.59 -15.46 53.53
C VAL A 583 -0.70 -16.01 52.93
N SER A 584 -1.81 -15.29 53.08
CA SER A 584 -3.09 -15.70 52.49
C SER A 584 -3.08 -15.56 50.96
N ILE A 585 -3.58 -16.58 50.25
CA ILE A 585 -3.70 -16.57 48.77
C ILE A 585 -4.63 -15.46 48.28
N ASP A 586 -5.54 -15.00 49.14
CA ASP A 586 -6.51 -13.94 48.87
C ASP A 586 -5.89 -12.69 48.26
N ALA A 587 -4.65 -12.32 48.63
CA ALA A 587 -3.96 -11.18 48.07
C ALA A 587 -3.78 -11.29 46.55
N ILE A 588 -3.29 -12.44 46.08
CA ILE A 588 -3.03 -12.70 44.67
C ILE A 588 -4.37 -12.85 43.91
N LEU A 589 -5.34 -13.56 44.48
CA LEU A 589 -6.65 -13.77 43.85
C LEU A 589 -7.42 -12.45 43.71
N SER A 590 -7.32 -11.56 44.69
CA SER A 590 -7.98 -10.24 44.67
C SER A 590 -7.35 -9.31 43.63
N ILE A 591 -6.01 -9.32 43.49
CA ILE A 591 -5.31 -8.59 42.44
C ILE A 591 -5.67 -9.15 41.05
N LEU A 592 -5.65 -10.47 40.86
CA LEU A 592 -6.01 -11.09 39.59
C LEU A 592 -7.49 -10.88 39.23
N MET A 593 -8.37 -10.72 40.22
CA MET A 593 -9.77 -10.38 39.99
C MET A 593 -9.95 -9.01 39.33
N LEU A 594 -9.01 -8.06 39.51
CA LEU A 594 -9.03 -6.76 38.82
C LEU A 594 -8.78 -6.86 37.32
N LEU A 595 -8.29 -8.00 36.80
CA LEU A 595 -8.23 -8.21 35.35
C LEU A 595 -9.62 -8.04 34.71
N ARG A 596 -10.71 -8.32 35.45
CA ARG A 596 -12.10 -8.13 34.99
C ARG A 596 -12.44 -6.70 34.57
N VAL A 597 -11.62 -5.68 34.89
CA VAL A 597 -11.79 -4.29 34.43
C VAL A 597 -11.81 -4.18 32.90
N TYR A 598 -11.26 -5.14 32.14
CA TYR A 598 -11.38 -5.15 30.67
C TYR A 598 -12.85 -5.17 30.20
N LEU A 599 -13.78 -5.69 31.01
CA LEU A 599 -15.21 -5.73 30.72
C LEU A 599 -15.83 -4.33 30.67
N ILE A 600 -15.24 -3.34 31.35
CA ILE A 600 -15.66 -1.93 31.25
C ILE A 600 -15.39 -1.41 29.83
N SER A 601 -14.21 -1.71 29.27
CA SER A 601 -13.87 -1.36 27.89
C SER A 601 -14.79 -2.07 26.88
N LYS A 602 -15.14 -3.33 27.14
CA LYS A 602 -16.12 -4.10 26.33
C LYS A 602 -17.50 -3.44 26.37
N PHE A 603 -17.98 -3.08 27.56
CA PHE A 603 -19.24 -2.36 27.77
C PHE A 603 -19.28 -1.04 26.99
N MET A 604 -18.25 -0.21 27.12
CA MET A 604 -18.14 1.07 26.42
C MET A 604 -18.20 0.89 24.89
N VAL A 605 -17.47 -0.10 24.35
CA VAL A 605 -17.41 -0.34 22.92
C VAL A 605 -18.75 -0.82 22.35
N VAL A 606 -19.47 -1.69 23.08
CA VAL A 606 -20.78 -2.21 22.64
C VAL A 606 -21.87 -1.16 22.67
N HIS A 607 -21.80 -0.19 23.60
CA HIS A 607 -22.73 0.94 23.68
C HIS A 607 -22.37 2.11 22.76
N SER A 608 -21.22 2.05 22.09
CA SER A 608 -20.84 3.08 21.13
C SER A 608 -21.85 3.17 19.99
N LYS A 609 -22.30 4.39 19.68
CA LYS A 609 -23.14 4.69 18.51
C LYS A 609 -22.51 4.19 17.21
N LEU A 610 -21.18 4.07 17.16
CA LEU A 610 -20.44 3.60 15.99
C LEU A 610 -20.72 2.12 15.69
N LEU A 611 -20.95 1.27 16.70
CA LEU A 611 -21.28 -0.15 16.50
C LEU A 611 -22.79 -0.37 16.27
N THR A 612 -23.61 0.43 16.95
CA THR A 612 -25.07 0.25 16.98
C THR A 612 -25.81 0.95 15.84
N SER A 613 -25.24 2.01 15.25
CA SER A 613 -25.87 2.74 14.16
C SER A 613 -25.96 1.92 12.88
N THR A 614 -27.17 1.79 12.34
CA THR A 614 -27.43 1.14 11.06
C THR A 614 -26.71 1.84 9.91
N ALA A 615 -26.63 3.18 9.92
CA ALA A 615 -25.92 3.95 8.90
C ALA A 615 -24.42 3.59 8.82
N THR A 616 -23.76 3.43 9.97
CA THR A 616 -22.35 3.03 10.04
C THR A 616 -22.14 1.61 9.53
N GLN A 617 -23.06 0.69 9.87
CA GLN A 617 -23.01 -0.69 9.39
C GLN A 617 -23.22 -0.77 7.87
N SER A 618 -24.14 0.00 7.32
CA SER A 618 -24.35 0.10 5.86
C SER A 618 -23.13 0.69 5.15
N LEU A 619 -22.55 1.78 5.67
CA LEU A 619 -21.34 2.38 5.10
C LEU A 619 -20.13 1.43 5.19
N GLY A 620 -20.02 0.67 6.28
CA GLY A 620 -19.03 -0.39 6.42
C GLY A 620 -19.19 -1.47 5.36
N ALA A 621 -20.43 -1.95 5.12
CA ALA A 621 -20.70 -2.95 4.09
C ALA A 621 -20.37 -2.45 2.68
N LEU A 622 -20.73 -1.20 2.34
CA LEU A 622 -20.41 -0.58 1.06
C LEU A 622 -18.89 -0.51 0.82
N ASN A 623 -18.13 -0.20 1.86
CA ASN A 623 -16.67 -0.13 1.80
C ASN A 623 -15.98 -1.48 2.10
N LYS A 624 -16.74 -2.58 2.24
CA LYS A 624 -16.23 -3.91 2.61
C LYS A 624 -15.43 -3.93 3.92
N VAL A 625 -15.73 -3.02 4.85
CA VAL A 625 -15.13 -2.93 6.19
C VAL A 625 -16.08 -3.53 7.22
N LYS A 626 -15.62 -4.58 7.93
CA LYS A 626 -16.38 -5.18 9.04
C LYS A 626 -16.30 -4.28 10.28
N ILE A 627 -17.43 -3.70 10.69
CA ILE A 627 -17.55 -2.85 11.88
C ILE A 627 -17.54 -3.74 13.13
N ASN A 628 -16.33 -4.01 13.65
CA ASN A 628 -16.09 -4.83 14.84
C ASN A 628 -15.70 -3.98 16.05
N SER A 629 -15.69 -4.56 17.25
CA SER A 629 -15.23 -3.90 18.48
C SER A 629 -13.81 -3.31 18.38
N THR A 630 -12.91 -3.98 17.65
CA THR A 630 -11.54 -3.48 17.38
C THR A 630 -11.54 -2.23 16.50
N PHE A 631 -12.46 -2.13 15.53
CA PHE A 631 -12.61 -0.94 14.71
C PHE A 631 -13.08 0.23 15.56
N VAL A 632 -14.05 0.00 16.44
CA VAL A 632 -14.57 1.03 17.36
C VAL A 632 -13.49 1.54 18.31
N PHE A 633 -12.71 0.62 18.89
CA PHE A 633 -11.59 1.01 19.75
C PHE A 633 -10.57 1.88 18.99
N LYS A 634 -10.17 1.47 17.77
CA LYS A 634 -9.27 2.27 16.91
C LYS A 634 -9.87 3.63 16.56
N ALA A 635 -11.17 3.69 16.26
CA ALA A 635 -11.86 4.93 15.93
C ALA A 635 -11.95 5.90 17.12
N LEU A 636 -12.23 5.39 18.32
CA LEU A 636 -12.23 6.18 19.56
C LEU A 636 -10.84 6.71 19.87
N MET A 637 -9.81 5.86 19.80
CA MET A 637 -8.41 6.25 19.98
C MET A 637 -7.95 7.28 18.94
N SER A 638 -8.49 7.25 17.73
CA SER A 638 -8.20 8.27 16.71
C SER A 638 -8.94 9.58 16.91
N SER A 639 -10.15 9.54 17.48
CA SER A 639 -11.02 10.72 17.61
C SER A 639 -10.65 11.55 18.84
N MET A 640 -10.41 10.89 19.98
CA MET A 640 -10.07 11.53 21.25
C MET A 640 -8.87 10.84 21.93
N PRO A 641 -7.68 10.82 21.28
CA PRO A 641 -6.51 10.09 21.78
C PRO A 641 -6.07 10.56 23.17
N GLY A 642 -6.01 11.89 23.38
CA GLY A 642 -5.53 12.47 24.65
C GLY A 642 -6.42 12.12 25.84
N THR A 643 -7.74 12.31 25.72
CA THR A 643 -8.69 11.99 26.80
C THR A 643 -8.65 10.51 27.17
N ILE A 644 -8.67 9.61 26.19
CA ILE A 644 -8.64 8.17 26.45
C ILE A 644 -7.32 7.76 27.11
N LEU A 645 -6.20 8.31 26.63
CA LEU A 645 -4.88 7.99 27.19
C LEU A 645 -4.73 8.49 28.64
N ILE A 646 -5.24 9.69 28.96
CA ILE A 646 -5.26 10.21 30.34
C ILE A 646 -6.11 9.33 31.24
N VAL A 647 -7.30 8.91 30.79
CA VAL A 647 -8.17 8.02 31.56
C VAL A 647 -7.50 6.67 31.82
N ILE A 648 -6.83 6.09 30.81
CA ILE A 648 -6.07 4.83 30.97
C ILE A 648 -4.91 5.01 31.93
N MET A 649 -4.15 6.10 31.82
CA MET A 649 -3.02 6.40 32.70
C MET A 649 -3.46 6.51 34.17
N LEU A 650 -4.51 7.30 34.44
CA LEU A 650 -5.06 7.43 35.79
C LEU A 650 -5.61 6.11 36.33
N ALA A 651 -6.30 5.32 35.49
CA ALA A 651 -6.81 4.01 35.89
C ALA A 651 -5.68 3.03 36.24
N ILE A 652 -4.61 2.98 35.44
CA ILE A 652 -3.44 2.13 35.70
C ILE A 652 -2.78 2.53 37.02
N LEU A 653 -2.61 3.83 37.27
CA LEU A 653 -2.04 4.32 38.52
C LEU A 653 -2.89 3.87 39.72
N VAL A 654 -4.19 4.15 39.73
CA VAL A 654 -5.08 3.79 40.85
C VAL A 654 -5.11 2.26 41.09
N VAL A 655 -5.24 1.47 40.02
CA VAL A 655 -5.29 0.00 40.11
C VAL A 655 -3.98 -0.58 40.63
N ASN A 656 -2.83 -0.12 40.11
CA ASN A 656 -1.54 -0.63 40.55
C ASN A 656 -1.16 -0.13 41.95
N SER A 657 -1.58 1.07 42.35
CA SER A 657 -1.43 1.56 43.74
C SER A 657 -2.18 0.68 44.73
N TRP A 658 -3.43 0.33 44.41
CA TRP A 658 -4.20 -0.58 45.25
C TRP A 658 -3.62 -2.00 45.25
N ALA A 659 -3.15 -2.50 44.11
CA ALA A 659 -2.51 -3.81 44.01
C ALA A 659 -1.19 -3.87 44.79
N MET A 660 -0.38 -2.82 44.75
CA MET A 660 0.86 -2.68 45.52
C MET A 660 0.57 -2.72 47.02
N ARG A 661 -0.37 -1.87 47.48
CA ARG A 661 -0.82 -1.86 48.87
C ARG A 661 -1.29 -3.22 49.32
N THR A 662 -2.05 -3.92 48.47
CA THR A 662 -2.54 -5.26 48.77
C THR A 662 -1.38 -6.24 48.95
N CYS A 663 -0.41 -6.28 48.03
CA CYS A 663 0.76 -7.17 48.18
C CYS A 663 1.52 -6.89 49.48
N GLU A 664 1.81 -5.62 49.79
CA GLU A 664 2.62 -5.26 50.96
C GLU A 664 1.85 -5.36 52.28
N ALA A 665 0.56 -5.01 52.32
CA ALA A 665 -0.26 -5.09 53.55
C ALA A 665 -0.56 -6.54 53.99
N TYR A 666 -0.77 -7.46 53.03
CA TYR A 666 -0.90 -8.89 53.36
C TYR A 666 0.43 -9.53 53.76
N TYR A 667 1.56 -8.94 53.34
CA TYR A 667 2.90 -9.44 53.65
C TYR A 667 3.44 -8.85 54.96
N HIS A 668 3.26 -7.56 55.22
CA HIS A 668 3.58 -6.85 56.45
C HIS A 668 2.34 -6.11 56.99
N PRO A 669 1.61 -6.68 57.95
CA PRO A 669 0.42 -6.06 58.53
C PRO A 669 0.78 -4.93 59.53
N ASP A 670 1.76 -4.10 59.21
CA ASP A 670 2.12 -2.91 60.00
C ASP A 670 1.33 -1.69 59.50
N PRO A 671 0.52 -1.04 60.34
CA PRO A 671 -0.31 0.09 59.92
C PRO A 671 0.49 1.35 59.53
N LYS A 672 1.77 1.45 59.92
CA LYS A 672 2.64 2.58 59.56
C LYS A 672 3.32 2.45 58.19
N ASN A 673 3.42 1.23 57.65
CA ASN A 673 4.15 0.95 56.41
C ASN A 673 3.22 0.65 55.22
N SER A 674 1.90 0.64 55.41
CA SER A 674 0.87 0.24 54.43
C SER A 674 -0.10 1.39 54.06
N ASP A 675 0.41 2.63 54.10
CA ASP A 675 -0.35 3.81 53.71
C ASP A 675 -0.55 3.88 52.19
N PHE A 676 -1.81 3.97 51.76
CA PHE A 676 -2.18 4.05 50.34
C PHE A 676 -1.46 5.17 49.58
N PHE A 677 -1.21 6.31 50.22
CA PHE A 677 -0.51 7.44 49.61
C PHE A 677 0.97 7.15 49.33
N ASN A 678 1.62 6.35 50.18
CA ASN A 678 3.01 5.93 49.98
C ASN A 678 3.11 4.96 48.79
N ASP A 679 2.18 4.01 48.69
CA ASP A 679 2.09 3.10 47.54
C ASP A 679 1.72 3.84 46.26
N MET A 680 0.87 4.86 46.34
CA MET A 680 0.52 5.73 45.21
C MET A 680 1.73 6.53 44.71
N TRP A 681 2.50 7.12 45.63
CA TRP A 681 3.76 7.80 45.31
C TRP A 681 4.74 6.85 44.62
N MET A 682 4.97 5.68 45.20
CA MET A 682 5.88 4.66 44.68
C MET A 682 5.47 4.18 43.27
N ILE A 683 4.18 3.93 43.05
CA ILE A 683 3.67 3.53 41.74
C ILE A 683 3.78 4.66 40.72
N ALA A 684 3.53 5.91 41.09
CA ALA A 684 3.69 7.05 40.19
C ALA A 684 5.14 7.23 39.73
N ILE A 685 6.12 7.17 40.64
CA ILE A 685 7.55 7.29 40.27
C ILE A 685 8.04 6.08 39.46
N THR A 686 7.49 4.89 39.71
CA THR A 686 7.80 3.66 38.94
C THR A 686 7.21 3.72 37.54
N PHE A 687 5.96 4.17 37.42
CA PHE A 687 5.26 4.35 36.14
C PHE A 687 5.96 5.38 35.25
N LEU A 688 6.46 6.47 35.84
CA LEU A 688 7.25 7.49 35.15
C LEU A 688 8.72 7.09 34.96
N THR A 689 9.12 5.90 35.39
CA THR A 689 10.48 5.36 35.28
C THR A 689 11.56 6.23 35.96
N VAL A 690 11.19 6.94 37.04
CA VAL A 690 12.11 7.78 37.84
C VAL A 690 12.85 6.96 38.89
N GLY A 691 12.10 6.27 39.76
CA GLY A 691 12.66 5.34 40.76
C GLY A 691 13.66 5.95 41.74
N TYR A 692 13.23 6.88 42.61
CA TYR A 692 14.11 7.48 43.63
C TYR A 692 14.70 6.47 44.63
N GLY A 693 13.98 5.38 44.91
CA GLY A 693 14.43 4.32 45.83
C GLY A 693 14.22 4.64 47.31
N ASP A 694 13.45 5.67 47.61
CA ASP A 694 12.98 6.06 48.95
C ASP A 694 11.96 5.06 49.52
N ILE A 695 11.09 4.52 48.68
CA ILE A 695 10.14 3.45 49.01
C ILE A 695 10.27 2.33 47.97
N TYR A 696 10.34 1.08 48.43
CA TYR A 696 10.52 -0.10 47.58
C TYR A 696 9.73 -1.31 48.10
N PRO A 697 9.37 -2.28 47.22
CA PRO A 697 8.52 -3.40 47.60
C PRO A 697 9.35 -4.50 48.27
N ASN A 698 8.89 -4.98 49.42
CA ASN A 698 9.56 -6.04 50.15
C ASN A 698 9.04 -7.42 49.74
N SER A 699 7.80 -7.51 49.24
CA SER A 699 7.19 -8.76 48.80
C SER A 699 7.53 -9.11 47.32
N TYR A 700 7.60 -10.40 47.00
CA TYR A 700 7.72 -10.85 45.60
C TYR A 700 6.51 -10.42 44.74
N CYS A 701 5.32 -10.39 45.34
CA CYS A 701 4.09 -9.87 44.73
C CYS A 701 4.26 -8.39 44.34
N GLY A 702 4.70 -7.55 45.28
CA GLY A 702 4.97 -6.14 45.06
C GLY A 702 6.05 -5.90 44.00
N ARG A 703 7.14 -6.67 44.04
CA ARG A 703 8.19 -6.62 42.99
C ARG A 703 7.62 -6.89 41.59
N PHE A 704 6.74 -7.89 41.46
CA PHE A 704 6.06 -8.17 40.18
C PHE A 704 5.16 -7.01 39.75
N VAL A 705 4.37 -6.45 40.67
CA VAL A 705 3.52 -5.27 40.39
C VAL A 705 4.36 -4.07 39.95
N SER A 706 5.51 -3.81 40.57
CA SER A 706 6.44 -2.74 40.16
C SER A 706 6.98 -2.94 38.75
N VAL A 707 7.44 -4.16 38.41
CA VAL A 707 7.94 -4.47 37.07
C VAL A 707 6.83 -4.32 36.02
N ALA A 708 5.63 -4.83 36.30
CA ALA A 708 4.48 -4.69 35.43
C ALA A 708 4.09 -3.20 35.24
N THR A 709 4.10 -2.42 36.31
CA THR A 709 3.83 -0.97 36.29
C THR A 709 4.84 -0.23 35.43
N GLY A 710 6.14 -0.50 35.58
CA GLY A 710 7.19 0.10 34.76
C GLY A 710 7.01 -0.22 33.27
N LEU A 711 6.70 -1.48 32.93
CA LEU A 711 6.44 -1.88 31.54
C LEU A 711 5.20 -1.17 30.95
N MET A 712 4.12 -1.07 31.72
CA MET A 712 2.92 -0.32 31.32
C MET A 712 3.18 1.19 31.18
N GLY A 713 4.01 1.75 32.06
CA GLY A 713 4.46 3.14 32.01
C GLY A 713 5.24 3.48 30.75
N VAL A 714 6.23 2.65 30.38
CA VAL A 714 6.98 2.81 29.12
C VAL A 714 6.06 2.71 27.91
N GLY A 715 5.11 1.76 27.90
CA GLY A 715 4.16 1.61 26.79
C GLY A 715 3.21 2.80 26.64
N THR A 716 2.68 3.33 27.74
CA THR A 716 1.75 4.48 27.73
C THR A 716 2.45 5.81 27.44
N THR A 717 3.67 6.02 27.95
CA THR A 717 4.49 7.19 27.60
C THR A 717 4.88 7.21 26.13
N ALA A 718 5.21 6.05 25.52
CA ALA A 718 5.46 5.97 24.08
C ALA A 718 4.22 6.36 23.25
N LEU A 719 3.03 5.90 23.66
CA LEU A 719 1.77 6.30 23.02
C LEU A 719 1.48 7.79 23.20
N LEU A 720 1.77 8.37 24.36
CA LEU A 720 1.62 9.80 24.62
C LEU A 720 2.48 10.62 23.68
N VAL A 721 3.76 10.26 23.51
CA VAL A 721 4.68 10.94 22.59
C VAL A 721 4.17 10.88 21.15
N ALA A 722 3.66 9.73 20.70
CA ALA A 722 3.09 9.59 19.36
C ALA A 722 1.86 10.49 19.16
N VAL A 723 0.96 10.55 20.14
CA VAL A 723 -0.22 11.42 20.10
C VAL A 723 0.15 12.89 20.13
N LEU A 724 1.11 13.28 20.99
CA LEU A 724 1.60 14.65 21.07
C LEU A 724 2.25 15.08 19.75
N ALA A 725 3.08 14.24 19.14
CA ALA A 725 3.68 14.52 17.84
C ALA A 725 2.61 14.76 16.76
N GLN A 726 1.56 13.92 16.71
CA GLN A 726 0.46 14.09 15.76
C GLN A 726 -0.37 15.36 16.02
N LYS A 727 -0.54 15.76 17.29
CA LYS A 727 -1.26 16.99 17.66
C LYS A 727 -0.44 18.26 17.45
N LEU A 728 0.89 18.16 17.47
CA LEU A 728 1.81 19.25 17.14
C LEU A 728 2.00 19.41 15.62
N GLU A 729 1.65 18.40 14.83
CA GLU A 729 1.64 18.52 13.39
C GLU A 729 0.59 19.56 12.95
N GLN A 730 1.03 20.61 12.26
CA GLN A 730 0.14 21.64 11.76
C GLN A 730 -0.92 21.04 10.83
N SER A 731 -2.17 21.47 11.00
CA SER A 731 -3.23 21.11 10.06
C SER A 731 -2.88 21.62 8.67
N ARG A 732 -3.49 21.02 7.64
CA ARG A 732 -3.28 21.44 6.26
C ARG A 732 -3.61 22.91 6.03
N ALA A 733 -4.65 23.42 6.69
CA ALA A 733 -5.07 24.82 6.61
C ALA A 733 -4.05 25.75 7.29
N GLU A 734 -3.60 25.43 8.50
CA GLU A 734 -2.57 26.18 9.21
C GLU A 734 -1.25 26.20 8.42
N LYS A 735 -0.83 25.05 7.89
CA LYS A 735 0.36 24.93 7.05
C LYS A 735 0.25 25.78 5.78
N TYR A 736 -0.93 25.84 5.18
CA TYR A 736 -1.18 26.72 4.03
C TYR A 736 -1.04 28.20 4.41
N VAL A 737 -1.70 28.63 5.49
CA VAL A 737 -1.61 30.02 5.98
C VAL A 737 -0.17 30.38 6.34
N HIS A 738 0.53 29.48 7.04
CA HIS A 738 1.95 29.64 7.38
C HIS A 738 2.80 29.81 6.11
N ASN A 739 2.66 28.90 5.13
CA ASN A 739 3.39 28.99 3.88
C ASN A 739 3.07 30.26 3.08
N PHE A 740 1.81 30.71 3.09
CA PHE A 740 1.40 31.94 2.43
C PHE A 740 2.06 33.18 3.08
N VAL A 741 2.00 33.29 4.41
CA VAL A 741 2.61 34.39 5.17
C VAL A 741 4.12 34.40 4.97
N THR A 742 4.79 33.24 5.06
CA THR A 742 6.24 33.13 4.83
C THR A 742 6.60 33.54 3.40
N ARG A 743 5.84 33.13 2.39
CA ARG A 743 6.06 33.57 0.99
C ARG A 743 5.93 35.08 0.84
N ALA A 744 4.92 35.69 1.47
CA ALA A 744 4.73 37.13 1.41
C ALA A 744 5.87 37.89 2.10
N GLN A 745 6.35 37.38 3.24
CA GLN A 745 7.49 37.94 3.96
C GLN A 745 8.80 37.83 3.16
N LEU A 746 9.09 36.67 2.57
CA LEU A 746 10.26 36.47 1.71
C LEU A 746 10.24 37.37 0.46
N ASP A 747 9.05 37.62 -0.11
CA ASP A 747 8.91 38.58 -1.21
C ASP A 747 9.22 40.01 -0.77
N LYS A 748 8.79 40.40 0.44
CA LYS A 748 9.09 41.71 1.02
C LYS A 748 10.60 41.84 1.27
N GLU A 749 11.23 40.84 1.88
CA GLU A 749 12.67 40.82 2.14
C GLU A 749 13.48 40.88 0.85
N ARG A 750 13.08 40.11 -0.17
CA ARG A 750 13.70 40.16 -1.50
C ARG A 750 13.60 41.56 -2.12
N LYS A 751 12.43 42.21 -2.03
CA LYS A 751 12.23 43.58 -2.56
C LYS A 751 13.10 44.60 -1.82
N ILE A 752 13.17 44.51 -0.49
CA ILE A 752 14.03 45.39 0.33
C ILE A 752 15.50 45.17 -0.02
N ALA A 753 15.97 43.92 -0.09
CA ALA A 753 17.34 43.59 -0.44
C ALA A 753 17.71 44.01 -1.88
N ALA A 754 16.77 43.92 -2.83
CA ALA A 754 16.94 44.43 -4.19
C ALA A 754 17.08 45.96 -4.22
N ALA A 755 16.24 46.68 -3.46
CA ALA A 755 16.32 48.13 -3.34
C ALA A 755 17.66 48.57 -2.72
N ASP A 756 18.12 47.87 -1.68
CA ASP A 756 19.43 48.12 -1.06
C ASP A 756 20.59 47.80 -2.00
N THR A 757 20.49 46.74 -2.80
CA THR A 757 21.48 46.41 -3.84
C THR A 757 21.63 47.56 -4.82
N ILE A 758 20.52 48.07 -5.36
CA ILE A 758 20.52 49.21 -6.30
C ILE A 758 21.09 50.46 -5.61
N LYS A 759 20.66 50.76 -4.39
CA LYS A 759 21.13 51.88 -3.58
C LYS A 759 22.64 51.87 -3.40
N TYR A 760 23.23 50.73 -3.01
CA TYR A 760 24.67 50.63 -2.80
C TYR A 760 25.47 50.67 -4.11
N VAL A 761 24.95 50.10 -5.20
CA VAL A 761 25.55 50.24 -6.54
C VAL A 761 25.58 51.70 -6.98
N LEU A 762 24.46 52.43 -6.85
CA LEU A 762 24.38 53.85 -7.21
C LEU A 762 25.31 54.72 -6.36
N GLN A 763 25.42 54.44 -5.05
CA GLN A 763 26.35 55.15 -4.17
C GLN A 763 27.81 54.90 -4.57
N LEU A 764 28.19 53.65 -4.86
CA LEU A 764 29.53 53.32 -5.34
C LEU A 764 29.82 53.97 -6.71
N TRP A 765 28.84 53.99 -7.62
CA TRP A 765 28.97 54.64 -8.92
C TRP A 765 29.11 56.16 -8.81
N ARG A 766 28.28 56.82 -7.98
CA ARG A 766 28.37 58.27 -7.73
C ARG A 766 29.72 58.64 -7.10
N MET A 767 30.23 57.84 -6.15
CA MET A 767 31.56 58.04 -5.58
C MET A 767 32.67 57.94 -6.63
N LYS A 768 32.56 56.99 -7.57
CA LYS A 768 33.49 56.85 -8.70
C LYS A 768 33.42 58.06 -9.64
N LYS A 769 32.21 58.54 -9.96
CA LYS A 769 31.99 59.71 -10.83
C LYS A 769 32.51 61.01 -10.22
N ASN A 770 32.32 61.21 -8.92
CA ASN A 770 32.75 62.42 -8.21
C ASN A 770 34.23 62.39 -7.77
N ASN A 771 35.00 61.36 -8.14
CA ASN A 771 36.40 61.17 -7.71
C ASN A 771 36.60 61.23 -6.17
N GLU A 772 35.62 60.75 -5.39
CA GLU A 772 35.75 60.69 -3.93
C GLU A 772 36.77 59.61 -3.50
N ASN A 773 37.89 60.04 -2.90
CA ASN A 773 39.00 59.19 -2.46
C ASN A 773 38.89 58.68 -1.00
N ASN A 774 37.67 58.43 -0.51
CA ASN A 774 37.47 57.87 0.84
C ASN A 774 37.44 56.32 0.81
N SER A 775 38.62 55.71 0.94
CA SER A 775 38.84 54.25 0.85
C SER A 775 38.05 53.44 1.88
N ARG A 776 37.96 53.91 3.14
CA ARG A 776 37.19 53.24 4.21
C ARG A 776 35.70 53.19 3.90
N LYS A 777 35.13 54.30 3.43
CA LYS A 777 33.70 54.40 3.05
C LYS A 777 33.38 53.47 1.88
N ARG A 778 34.28 53.37 0.90
CA ARG A 778 34.14 52.49 -0.28
C ARG A 778 34.09 51.01 0.11
N ILE A 779 35.00 50.55 0.96
CA ILE A 779 35.05 49.15 1.45
C ILE A 779 33.75 48.81 2.22
N ARG A 780 33.29 49.72 3.09
CA ARG A 780 32.05 49.51 3.86
C ARG A 780 30.82 49.41 2.97
N LEU A 781 30.72 50.25 1.94
CA LEU A 781 29.63 50.20 0.97
C LEU A 781 29.66 48.93 0.11
N HIS A 782 30.86 48.48 -0.27
CA HIS A 782 31.03 47.23 -1.00
C HIS A 782 30.63 46.01 -0.16
N GLY A 783 31.00 45.98 1.12
CA GLY A 783 30.54 44.94 2.06
C GLY A 783 29.01 44.92 2.21
N LYS A 784 28.38 46.09 2.35
CA LYS A 784 26.91 46.21 2.40
C LYS A 784 26.23 45.76 1.11
N LEU A 785 26.83 46.04 -0.05
CA LEU A 785 26.35 45.56 -1.34
C LEU A 785 26.37 44.03 -1.42
N LEU A 786 27.48 43.40 -1.02
CA LEU A 786 27.58 41.93 -1.02
C LEU A 786 26.56 41.30 -0.07
N GLN A 787 26.34 41.90 1.10
CA GLN A 787 25.33 41.45 2.05
C GLN A 787 23.90 41.56 1.46
N ALA A 788 23.57 42.67 0.79
CA ALA A 788 22.28 42.84 0.13
C ALA A 788 22.07 41.83 -1.02
N ILE A 789 23.11 41.54 -1.81
CA ILE A 789 23.05 40.52 -2.87
C ILE A 789 22.86 39.12 -2.27
N ALA A 790 23.55 38.80 -1.17
CA ALA A 790 23.40 37.53 -0.48
C ALA A 790 21.98 37.35 0.06
N ALA A 791 21.46 38.33 0.80
CA ALA A 791 20.10 38.31 1.34
C ALA A 791 19.03 38.19 0.24
N MET A 792 19.22 38.88 -0.90
CA MET A 792 18.31 38.77 -2.04
C MET A 792 18.30 37.36 -2.65
N LYS A 793 19.47 36.71 -2.76
CA LYS A 793 19.59 35.34 -3.27
C LYS A 793 19.02 34.30 -2.30
N GLU A 794 19.26 34.49 -1.01
CA GLU A 794 18.76 33.63 0.06
C GLU A 794 17.22 33.63 0.08
N ALA A 795 16.61 34.83 0.14
CA ALA A 795 15.15 34.97 0.11
C ALA A 795 14.51 34.37 -1.16
N LYS A 796 15.21 34.46 -2.32
CA LYS A 796 14.77 33.82 -3.57
C LYS A 796 14.80 32.30 -3.48
N ASN A 797 15.90 31.74 -2.99
CA ASN A 797 16.09 30.29 -2.91
C ASN A 797 15.14 29.66 -1.89
N GLU A 798 14.96 30.31 -0.74
CA GLU A 798 14.03 29.85 0.29
C GLU A 798 12.57 29.87 -0.21
N LYS A 799 12.18 30.94 -0.94
CA LYS A 799 10.86 31.00 -1.57
C LYS A 799 10.64 29.87 -2.58
N ALA A 800 11.67 29.53 -3.36
CA ALA A 800 11.60 28.44 -4.34
C ALA A 800 11.43 27.06 -3.65
N SER A 801 12.12 26.83 -2.53
CA SER A 801 11.97 25.62 -1.70
C SER A 801 10.55 25.47 -1.14
N ILE A 802 9.91 26.57 -0.70
CA ILE A 802 8.50 26.56 -0.29
C ILE A 802 7.56 26.35 -1.50
N GLY A 803 7.99 26.76 -2.69
CA GLY A 803 7.34 26.47 -3.98
C GLY A 803 7.13 24.97 -4.20
N GLU A 804 8.22 24.21 -4.07
CA GLU A 804 8.28 22.77 -4.37
C GLU A 804 7.56 21.91 -3.32
N THR A 805 7.42 22.39 -2.09
CA THR A 805 6.80 21.66 -0.96
C THR A 805 5.32 21.95 -0.75
N ALA A 806 4.77 22.95 -1.45
CA ALA A 806 3.41 23.43 -1.24
C ALA A 806 2.52 23.24 -2.47
N ILE A 807 2.51 22.03 -3.04
CA ILE A 807 1.43 21.58 -3.93
C ILE A 807 0.17 21.43 -3.06
N GLY A 808 -0.50 22.56 -2.85
CA GLY A 808 -1.65 22.69 -1.97
C GLY A 808 -2.96 22.27 -2.64
N PHE A 809 -4.03 22.23 -1.85
CA PHE A 809 -5.39 21.93 -2.34
C PHE A 809 -5.82 22.86 -3.49
N ILE A 810 -5.34 24.10 -3.51
CA ILE A 810 -5.68 25.08 -4.55
C ILE A 810 -5.08 24.69 -5.90
N GLU A 811 -3.89 24.09 -5.94
CA GLU A 811 -3.31 23.60 -7.19
C GLU A 811 -4.04 22.35 -7.68
N ILE A 812 -4.46 21.46 -6.78
CA ILE A 812 -5.31 20.32 -7.12
C ILE A 812 -6.69 20.76 -7.59
N ALA A 813 -7.34 21.70 -6.88
CA ALA A 813 -8.63 22.25 -7.26
C ALA A 813 -8.53 23.01 -8.58
N LYS A 814 -7.43 23.73 -8.81
CA LYS A 814 -7.13 24.34 -10.10
C LYS A 814 -6.96 23.27 -11.18
N SER A 815 -6.20 22.21 -10.94
CA SER A 815 -6.09 21.10 -11.90
C SER A 815 -7.43 20.41 -12.16
N VAL A 816 -8.30 20.26 -11.16
CA VAL A 816 -9.65 19.72 -11.33
C VAL A 816 -10.50 20.68 -12.16
N ASN A 817 -10.45 21.99 -11.90
CA ASN A 817 -11.14 22.98 -12.71
C ASN A 817 -10.61 23.01 -14.14
N ASP A 818 -9.29 22.97 -14.33
CA ASP A 818 -8.65 22.89 -15.64
C ASP A 818 -9.11 21.62 -16.39
N ILE A 819 -9.30 20.49 -15.69
CA ILE A 819 -9.86 19.25 -16.27
C ILE A 819 -11.33 19.42 -16.66
N VAL A 820 -12.13 20.08 -15.83
CA VAL A 820 -13.54 20.37 -16.12
C VAL A 820 -13.64 21.26 -17.37
N ASP A 821 -12.84 22.33 -17.45
CA ASP A 821 -12.81 23.24 -18.59
C ASP A 821 -12.39 22.51 -19.88
N VAL A 822 -11.38 21.65 -19.81
CA VAL A 822 -10.96 20.81 -20.95
C VAL A 822 -12.07 19.84 -21.34
N SER A 823 -12.76 19.22 -20.37
CA SER A 823 -13.89 18.32 -20.64
C SER A 823 -15.05 19.03 -21.33
N GLU A 824 -15.38 20.25 -20.91
CA GLU A 824 -16.42 21.07 -21.56
C GLU A 824 -16.03 21.40 -23.01
N SER A 825 -14.78 21.82 -23.24
CA SER A 825 -14.29 22.12 -24.60
C SER A 825 -14.28 20.89 -25.52
N LEU A 826 -13.97 19.70 -24.97
CA LEU A 826 -13.99 18.44 -25.70
C LEU A 826 -15.42 18.05 -26.06
N GLN A 827 -16.37 18.26 -25.15
CA GLN A 827 -17.78 17.97 -25.38
C GLN A 827 -18.38 18.90 -26.45
N GLU A 828 -17.98 20.17 -26.45
CA GLU A 828 -18.35 21.13 -27.51
C GLU A 828 -17.80 20.68 -28.86
N SER A 829 -16.51 20.33 -28.93
CA SER A 829 -15.87 19.81 -30.16
C SER A 829 -16.52 18.51 -30.67
N GLN A 830 -16.87 17.58 -29.78
CA GLN A 830 -17.61 16.37 -30.16
C GLN A 830 -19.00 16.67 -30.70
N SER A 831 -19.68 17.68 -30.16
CA SER A 831 -21.00 18.09 -30.64
C SER A 831 -20.92 18.68 -32.05
N GLU A 832 -19.89 19.48 -32.34
CA GLU A 832 -19.63 20.04 -33.67
C GLU A 832 -19.29 18.94 -34.69
N LEU A 833 -18.44 17.99 -34.30
CA LEU A 833 -18.12 16.82 -35.14
C LEU A 833 -19.35 15.97 -35.46
N LYS A 834 -20.26 15.78 -34.50
CA LYS A 834 -21.54 15.09 -34.74
C LYS A 834 -22.40 15.85 -35.75
N MET A 835 -22.49 17.18 -35.67
CA MET A 835 -23.22 17.97 -36.66
C MET A 835 -22.63 17.82 -38.06
N LYS A 836 -21.29 17.90 -38.19
CA LYS A 836 -20.60 17.68 -39.47
C LYS A 836 -20.82 16.27 -40.01
N MET A 837 -20.82 15.26 -39.15
CA MET A 837 -21.11 13.87 -39.56
C MET A 837 -22.55 13.74 -40.08
N THR A 838 -23.53 14.36 -39.41
CA THR A 838 -24.92 14.34 -39.89
C THR A 838 -25.09 15.07 -41.22
N GLU A 839 -24.33 16.14 -41.44
CA GLU A 839 -24.28 16.85 -42.71
C GLU A 839 -23.69 15.96 -43.82
N ILE A 840 -22.57 15.28 -43.56
CA ILE A 840 -21.97 14.32 -44.50
C ILE A 840 -22.95 13.18 -44.82
N ASP A 841 -23.59 12.58 -43.82
CA ASP A 841 -24.61 11.55 -44.04
C ASP A 841 -25.76 12.04 -44.93
N SER A 842 -26.16 13.30 -44.78
CA SER A 842 -27.18 13.90 -45.65
C SER A 842 -26.69 14.06 -47.09
N THR A 843 -25.44 14.48 -47.30
CA THR A 843 -24.85 14.61 -48.64
C THR A 843 -24.66 13.25 -49.32
N ILE A 844 -24.30 12.21 -48.58
CA ILE A 844 -24.18 10.84 -49.10
C ILE A 844 -25.54 10.31 -49.55
N LYS A 845 -26.60 10.55 -48.77
CA LYS A 845 -27.97 10.18 -49.15
C LYS A 845 -28.43 10.90 -50.41
N ASP A 846 -28.11 12.19 -50.55
CA ASP A 846 -28.41 12.97 -51.75
C ASP A 846 -27.64 12.45 -52.99
N LEU A 847 -26.37 12.06 -52.80
CA LEU A 847 -25.58 11.42 -53.86
C LEU A 847 -26.16 10.06 -54.26
N GLN A 848 -26.54 9.22 -53.31
CA GLN A 848 -27.18 7.93 -53.59
C GLN A 848 -28.47 8.10 -54.37
N THR A 849 -29.35 9.02 -53.96
CA THR A 849 -30.61 9.29 -54.69
C THR A 849 -30.37 9.80 -56.10
N LYS A 850 -29.37 10.68 -56.32
CA LYS A 850 -28.96 11.11 -57.66
C LYS A 850 -28.42 9.95 -58.49
N MET A 851 -27.62 9.06 -57.89
CA MET A 851 -27.05 7.91 -58.57
C MET A 851 -28.11 6.87 -58.95
N ASP A 852 -29.10 6.64 -58.08
CA ASP A 852 -30.26 5.80 -58.36
C ASP A 852 -31.14 6.37 -59.47
N ALA A 853 -31.33 7.70 -59.50
CA ALA A 853 -32.03 8.40 -60.58
C ALA A 853 -31.30 8.25 -61.92
N ILE A 854 -29.97 8.31 -61.92
CA ILE A 854 -29.14 8.03 -63.11
C ILE A 854 -29.29 6.57 -63.53
N TYR A 855 -29.21 5.62 -62.59
CA TYR A 855 -29.37 4.19 -62.87
C TYR A 855 -30.73 3.89 -63.51
N THR A 856 -31.82 4.45 -62.97
CA THR A 856 -33.17 4.29 -63.55
C THR A 856 -33.31 4.95 -64.93
N ALA A 857 -32.62 6.07 -65.17
CA ALA A 857 -32.62 6.71 -66.49
C ALA A 857 -31.85 5.89 -67.55
N VAL A 858 -30.77 5.20 -67.15
CA VAL A 858 -29.97 4.34 -68.04
C VAL A 858 -30.70 3.04 -68.36
N VAL A 859 -31.38 2.41 -67.40
CA VAL A 859 -32.12 1.14 -67.59
C VAL A 859 -33.41 1.33 -68.42
N ARG A 860 -33.91 2.56 -68.56
CA ARG A 860 -35.07 2.89 -69.40
C ARG A 860 -34.74 3.17 -70.88
N ARG A 861 -33.46 3.19 -71.27
CA ARG A 861 -33.00 3.20 -72.66
C ARG A 861 -32.61 1.81 -73.09
#